data_AF-A0A4W6FH91-F1
#
_entry.id   AF-A0A4W6FH91-F1
#
_cell.length_a   1.000
_cell.length_b   1.000
_cell.length_c   1.000
_cell.angle_alpha   90.00
_cell.angle_beta   90.00
_cell.angle_gamma   90.00
#
_symmetry.space_group_name_H-M   'P 1'
#
loop_
_entity.id
_entity.type
_entity.pdbx_description
1 polymer ?
#
loop_
_entity_poly.entity_id
_entity_poly.type
_entity_poly.pdbx_seq_one_letter_code
_entity_poly.pdbx_strand_id
1 'polypeptide(L)'
;MHSVGIQKCVCSHVYVCEREQGCAERQITFCNKANEDLGFLFPLPSSVFLCPPSLSVFLCPHYSPSLLSLSLPHHAPEYTAFRLAIFLHNTSPNATEAPFNLVPHVDNIETANSFAVTNAFCSQYSRGVFAIFGLYDKRSVNTLTSFCGALHISLVTPSFPTEGEGQFTLQLRPSIRGALLSLLDHYDWSRFVFLYDTDRGTYIAICVESFNEAAYRRLLEDLDRRQERKYVIDLEPERLQSILEQVILLNQKLTMQFMHGGANVTGFQLVDFSKPIVIKLMQRWNKLDQREYPGSESPPKYTSSLTYDGVLVMAEAFRTLRRQKIDISRRGNAGDCLANPAAPWNQGIDMERALKQVRIQGLTGNIQFDHYGRRVNYTMDVFELKSNGPRKIGYWNDIDKLVLVQNENALSNDSSAMENRTVVVTTIMEGPYVMLKKNWELYEGNDQYEGYCVDLASEIAKHIGIKYKISIVPDGKYGARDPETKIWNGMVGELVYGKAEIAVAPLTITLVREEVIDFSKPFMSLGISIMIKKPQKSKPGVFSFLDPLAYEIWMCIVFAYIGVSVVLFLVSRFSPYEWHAEEPEEGATEQGPTDQPPNEFGIFNSLWFSLGAFMQQGCDISPRSLSGRIVGGVWWFFTLIIISSYTANLAAFLTVERMVSPIESAEDLAKQTEIAYGTLDSGSTKEFFRRSKIAVYEKMWSYMKSAEPTVFTKTTAEGVARVRKSKGKYAFLLESTMNEYTEQRKPCDTMKVGGNLDSKGYGIATPKGSQLRNAVNLAVLKLNEQGLLDKLKNKWWYDKGECGSGGGDSKDKSSQALSLSNVAGVFYILVGGLGLAMLVALVEFCYKSRAEAKRMKVDLSPPHCPSPSPSTQNLATYREGYNVYGSEGVKI
;
A
#
# COMPACT_ATOMS: atom_id res chain seq x y z
N MET A 1 9.45 46.87 26.62
CA MET A 1 8.22 46.13 26.97
C MET A 1 7.91 45.23 25.78
N HIS A 2 8.32 43.96 25.83
CA HIS A 2 7.45 42.79 26.12
C HIS A 2 6.22 42.75 25.19
N SER A 3 6.20 41.93 24.13
CA SER A 3 6.14 40.45 24.12
C SER A 3 4.81 39.88 24.58
N VAL A 4 4.04 39.29 23.65
CA VAL A 4 3.53 37.91 23.74
C VAL A 4 3.48 37.32 22.32
N GLY A 5 4.29 36.30 22.05
CA GLY A 5 4.16 35.44 20.87
C GLY A 5 3.70 34.05 21.29
N ILE A 6 2.49 33.64 20.88
CA ILE A 6 1.92 32.35 21.28
C ILE A 6 2.47 31.25 20.38
N GLN A 7 3.38 30.42 20.90
CA GLN A 7 3.89 29.24 20.21
C GLN A 7 3.13 27.99 20.67
N LYS A 8 2.40 27.36 19.74
CA LYS A 8 1.66 26.12 20.02
C LYS A 8 2.62 24.96 20.24
N CYS A 9 2.59 24.35 21.41
CA CYS A 9 3.19 23.04 21.62
C CYS A 9 2.36 21.96 20.89
N VAL A 10 3.04 21.12 20.10
CA VAL A 10 2.43 19.92 19.50
C VAL A 10 2.62 18.76 20.47
N CYS A 11 1.52 18.21 20.99
CA CYS A 11 1.55 16.98 21.78
C CYS A 11 1.68 15.77 20.83
N SER A 12 2.82 15.10 20.85
CA SER A 12 2.98 13.79 20.23
C SER A 12 2.42 12.70 21.14
N HIS A 13 1.30 12.08 20.76
CA HIS A 13 0.77 10.91 21.45
C HIS A 13 1.68 9.69 21.18
N VAL A 14 2.31 9.18 22.24
CA VAL A 14 3.01 7.89 22.22
C VAL A 14 2.08 6.84 22.84
N TYR A 15 1.75 5.81 22.06
CA TYR A 15 0.98 4.66 22.56
C TYR A 15 1.91 3.70 23.32
N VAL A 16 1.57 3.41 24.57
CA VAL A 16 2.22 2.39 25.39
C VAL A 16 1.32 1.15 25.44
N CYS A 17 1.86 -0.02 25.09
CA CYS A 17 1.23 -1.30 25.42
C CYS A 17 1.78 -1.77 26.77
N GLU A 18 0.98 -1.67 27.82
CA GLU A 18 1.31 -2.23 29.13
C GLU A 18 1.15 -3.76 29.15
N ARG A 19 1.94 -4.42 29.99
CA ARG A 19 1.62 -5.74 30.52
C ARG A 19 1.96 -5.80 32.01
N GLU A 20 0.90 -5.78 32.81
CA GLU A 20 0.76 -6.35 34.16
C GLU A 20 2.02 -6.50 35.03
N GLN A 21 2.22 -5.57 35.97
CA GLN A 21 2.18 -5.87 37.41
C GLN A 21 2.21 -4.55 38.22
N GLY A 22 1.31 -4.40 39.20
CA GLY A 22 1.05 -3.12 39.85
C GLY A 22 1.96 -2.83 41.07
N CYS A 23 2.22 -1.55 41.31
CA CYS A 23 2.64 -1.01 42.60
C CYS A 23 2.18 0.44 42.78
N ALA A 24 2.08 0.89 44.04
CA ALA A 24 1.26 2.03 44.45
C ALA A 24 1.83 3.42 44.11
N GLU A 25 0.92 4.38 43.93
CA GLU A 25 1.23 5.80 43.79
C GLU A 25 1.89 6.40 45.05
N ARG A 26 2.92 7.23 44.84
CA ARG A 26 3.22 8.37 45.72
C ARG A 26 3.56 9.60 44.88
N GLN A 27 2.66 10.57 44.91
CA GLN A 27 2.92 11.92 44.40
C GLN A 27 3.99 12.60 45.27
N ILE A 28 4.99 13.23 44.62
CA ILE A 28 5.76 14.32 45.23
C ILE A 28 5.81 15.46 44.21
N THR A 29 5.18 16.58 44.57
CA THR A 29 5.14 17.81 43.79
C THR A 29 6.40 18.63 44.05
N PHE A 30 7.12 19.06 43.00
CA PHE A 30 8.13 20.11 43.12
C PHE A 30 7.53 21.47 42.79
N CYS A 31 7.58 22.39 43.75
CA CYS A 31 7.15 23.78 43.60
C CYS A 31 8.40 24.67 43.47
N ASN A 32 8.54 25.36 42.33
CA ASN A 32 9.65 26.29 42.11
C ASN A 32 9.34 27.66 42.71
N LYS A 33 10.32 28.26 43.40
CA LYS A 33 10.30 29.68 43.77
C LYS A 33 11.72 30.25 43.70
N ALA A 34 11.88 31.37 43.00
CA ALA A 34 13.12 32.14 42.95
C ALA A 34 12.84 33.56 43.48
N ASN A 35 13.80 34.19 44.15
CA ASN A 35 14.46 35.43 43.70
C ASN A 35 15.52 35.94 44.71
N GLU A 36 16.39 36.85 44.21
CA GLU A 36 17.14 37.92 44.94
C GLU A 36 18.28 37.48 45.91
N ASP A 37 19.42 38.19 46.05
CA ASP A 37 19.88 39.44 45.39
C ASP A 37 21.44 39.61 45.41
N LEU A 38 21.96 40.70 44.79
CA LEU A 38 23.41 41.03 44.68
C LEU A 38 24.06 41.66 45.94
N GLY A 39 25.40 41.54 46.06
CA GLY A 39 26.23 42.37 46.95
C GLY A 39 27.76 42.23 46.79
N PHE A 40 28.47 43.33 46.51
CA PHE A 40 29.94 43.45 46.43
C PHE A 40 30.59 43.79 47.80
N LEU A 41 31.83 43.33 48.07
CA LEU A 41 32.99 44.16 48.52
C LEU A 41 34.21 43.36 49.07
N PHE A 42 35.41 43.88 48.78
CA PHE A 42 36.76 43.65 49.36
C PHE A 42 37.39 45.07 49.51
N PRO A 43 38.56 45.35 50.15
CA PRO A 43 39.53 44.48 50.89
C PRO A 43 40.17 45.05 52.21
N LEU A 44 40.87 44.20 53.00
CA LEU A 44 42.17 44.40 53.75
C LEU A 44 42.37 45.61 54.73
N PRO A 45 43.51 45.79 55.48
CA PRO A 45 44.64 44.91 55.91
C PRO A 45 45.02 45.01 57.44
N SER A 46 46.21 44.49 57.82
CA SER A 46 47.02 44.72 59.07
C SER A 46 46.94 43.61 60.14
N SER A 47 47.99 43.19 60.90
CA SER A 47 49.37 43.70 61.09
C SER A 47 50.39 42.66 61.65
N VAL A 48 51.61 42.63 61.08
CA VAL A 48 52.98 42.71 61.71
C VAL A 48 53.41 41.85 62.93
N PHE A 49 54.54 41.12 62.82
CA PHE A 49 55.67 41.09 63.81
C PHE A 49 57.00 40.46 63.26
N LEU A 50 58.06 40.41 64.07
CA LEU A 50 59.51 40.46 63.73
C LEU A 50 60.37 39.54 64.65
N CYS A 51 61.59 39.04 64.32
CA CYS A 51 62.32 38.97 63.03
C CYS A 51 63.27 37.72 62.87
N PRO A 52 64.62 37.65 63.16
CA PRO A 52 65.51 36.66 62.52
C PRO A 52 66.44 35.85 63.51
N PRO A 53 67.59 35.26 63.10
CA PRO A 53 67.84 34.21 62.10
C PRO A 53 68.60 32.99 62.67
N SER A 54 68.71 31.88 61.93
CA SER A 54 69.82 30.93 62.10
C SER A 54 70.11 30.12 60.84
N LEU A 55 71.37 30.13 60.39
CA LEU A 55 71.87 29.20 59.36
C LEU A 55 71.96 27.78 59.92
N SER A 56 71.52 26.80 59.13
CA SER A 56 72.09 25.45 59.16
C SER A 56 71.98 24.82 57.76
N VAL A 57 73.13 24.63 57.12
CA VAL A 57 73.25 23.87 55.88
C VAL A 57 73.16 22.38 56.21
N PHE A 58 72.21 21.66 55.62
CA PHE A 58 72.26 20.21 55.52
C PHE A 58 71.73 19.75 54.15
N LEU A 59 72.37 18.70 53.62
CA LEU A 59 72.14 18.15 52.28
C LEU A 59 71.12 16.99 52.30
N CYS A 60 70.51 16.77 51.12
CA CYS A 60 69.76 15.58 50.67
C CYS A 60 68.33 15.35 51.23
N PRO A 61 67.47 14.58 50.51
CA PRO A 61 67.65 13.97 49.18
C PRO A 61 66.62 14.43 48.12
N HIS A 62 66.86 14.07 46.85
CA HIS A 62 65.87 14.21 45.77
C HIS A 62 64.65 13.30 45.98
N TYR A 63 63.43 13.87 45.93
CA TYR A 63 62.18 13.11 45.89
C TYR A 63 61.56 13.12 44.47
N SER A 64 61.17 11.93 44.00
CA SER A 64 60.49 11.70 42.72
C SER A 64 58.96 11.54 42.90
N PRO A 65 58.12 12.11 42.03
CA PRO A 65 56.67 11.99 42.14
C PRO A 65 56.17 10.57 41.79
N SER A 66 55.61 9.87 42.78
CA SER A 66 54.96 8.58 42.60
C SER A 66 53.57 8.71 41.98
N LEU A 67 53.27 7.82 41.04
CA LEU A 67 52.02 7.75 40.31
C LEU A 67 51.41 6.36 40.48
N LEU A 68 50.14 6.21 40.13
CA LEU A 68 49.41 4.96 40.27
C LEU A 68 48.70 4.60 38.98
N SER A 69 48.67 3.30 38.65
CA SER A 69 47.63 2.70 37.81
C SER A 69 46.81 1.70 38.62
N LEU A 70 45.54 2.03 38.86
CA LEU A 70 44.52 1.09 39.31
C LEU A 70 44.01 0.29 38.11
N SER A 71 43.95 -1.03 38.25
CA SER A 71 43.31 -1.99 37.33
C SER A 71 43.70 -1.87 35.85
N LEU A 72 44.87 -2.39 35.50
CA LEU A 72 45.23 -2.69 34.11
C LEU A 72 45.83 -4.12 34.06
N PRO A 73 45.06 -5.15 33.64
CA PRO A 73 45.53 -6.53 33.64
C PRO A 73 46.86 -6.65 32.89
N HIS A 74 47.81 -7.45 33.41
CA HIS A 74 49.15 -7.58 32.80
C HIS A 74 49.15 -8.07 31.34
N HIS A 75 48.05 -8.67 30.86
CA HIS A 75 47.88 -9.12 29.48
C HIS A 75 47.06 -8.15 28.60
N ALA A 76 46.64 -7.00 29.12
CA ALA A 76 45.84 -6.02 28.39
C ALA A 76 46.73 -5.04 27.58
N PRO A 77 46.41 -4.74 26.31
CA PRO A 77 47.19 -3.81 25.49
C PRO A 77 47.21 -2.37 26.06
N GLU A 78 46.23 -2.01 26.88
CA GLU A 78 46.20 -0.79 27.68
C GLU A 78 47.37 -0.71 28.68
N TYR A 79 47.73 -1.80 29.36
CA TYR A 79 48.88 -1.84 30.28
C TYR A 79 50.21 -1.68 29.54
N THR A 80 50.32 -2.33 28.37
CA THR A 80 51.44 -2.19 27.44
C THR A 80 51.62 -0.73 27.01
N ALA A 81 50.54 -0.03 26.63
CA ALA A 81 50.58 1.39 26.30
C ALA A 81 50.94 2.29 27.50
N PHE A 82 50.44 1.98 28.70
CA PHE A 82 50.78 2.70 29.94
C PHE A 82 52.28 2.63 30.26
N ARG A 83 52.87 1.42 30.26
CA ARG A 83 54.32 1.22 30.50
C ARG A 83 55.17 1.94 29.46
N LEU A 84 54.80 1.84 28.18
CA LEU A 84 55.50 2.51 27.09
C LEU A 84 55.45 4.04 27.25
N ALA A 85 54.30 4.62 27.60
CA ALA A 85 54.14 6.05 27.78
C ALA A 85 54.98 6.58 28.95
N ILE A 86 55.05 5.86 30.09
CA ILE A 86 55.91 6.22 31.23
C ILE A 86 57.38 6.21 30.82
N PHE A 87 57.83 5.17 30.11
CA PHE A 87 59.20 5.08 29.62
C PHE A 87 59.57 6.22 28.66
N LEU A 88 58.63 6.69 27.85
CA LEU A 88 58.85 7.77 26.88
C LEU A 88 58.76 9.20 27.48
N HIS A 89 58.01 9.38 28.57
CA HIS A 89 57.70 10.70 29.13
C HIS A 89 58.38 11.02 30.47
N ASN A 90 58.99 10.04 31.12
CA ASN A 90 59.99 10.28 32.17
C ASN A 90 61.18 11.08 31.59
N THR A 91 61.63 12.12 32.29
CA THR A 91 62.67 13.01 31.76
C THR A 91 64.02 12.30 31.60
N SER A 92 64.54 12.29 30.36
CA SER A 92 65.96 12.01 30.11
C SER A 92 66.84 13.07 30.82
N PRO A 93 68.01 12.70 31.38
CA PRO A 93 68.89 13.63 32.10
C PRO A 93 69.47 14.77 31.25
N ASN A 94 69.22 14.81 29.93
CA ASN A 94 69.72 15.84 29.01
C ASN A 94 68.75 17.03 28.79
N ALA A 95 67.67 17.15 29.57
CA ALA A 95 66.74 18.29 29.49
C ALA A 95 67.15 19.43 30.43
N THR A 96 66.87 20.68 30.05
CA THR A 96 67.10 21.90 30.85
C THR A 96 66.15 22.08 32.03
N GLU A 97 65.26 21.12 32.28
CA GLU A 97 64.28 21.13 33.37
C GLU A 97 64.69 20.12 34.46
N ALA A 98 64.45 20.46 35.73
CA ALA A 98 64.81 19.60 36.86
C ALA A 98 64.10 18.23 36.76
N PRO A 99 64.83 17.10 36.70
CA PRO A 99 64.27 15.81 36.31
C PRO A 99 63.22 15.30 37.31
N PHE A 100 62.19 14.63 36.79
CA PHE A 100 61.21 13.90 37.56
C PHE A 100 60.88 12.58 36.86
N ASN A 101 60.72 11.54 37.67
CA ASN A 101 60.32 10.22 37.20
C ASN A 101 58.96 9.91 37.81
N LEU A 102 58.00 9.57 36.95
CA LEU A 102 56.74 8.98 37.32
C LEU A 102 57.02 7.52 37.72
N VAL A 103 56.82 7.21 39.00
CA VAL A 103 57.02 5.86 39.55
C VAL A 103 55.65 5.20 39.71
N PRO A 104 55.23 4.28 38.80
CA PRO A 104 53.93 3.64 38.88
C PRO A 104 53.90 2.55 39.97
N HIS A 105 52.99 2.68 40.92
CA HIS A 105 52.44 1.53 41.63
C HIS A 105 51.27 0.96 40.82
N VAL A 106 51.12 -0.37 40.80
CA VAL A 106 50.15 -1.07 39.94
C VAL A 106 49.36 -2.07 40.78
N ASP A 107 48.03 -1.92 40.80
CA ASP A 107 47.13 -2.89 41.43
C ASP A 107 46.25 -3.57 40.37
N ASN A 108 46.38 -4.90 40.25
CA ASN A 108 45.54 -5.70 39.37
C ASN A 108 44.29 -6.16 40.12
N ILE A 109 43.14 -5.56 39.81
CA ILE A 109 41.84 -5.86 40.44
C ILE A 109 40.74 -5.99 39.39
N GLU A 110 39.66 -6.65 39.78
CA GLU A 110 38.42 -6.70 39.01
C GLU A 110 37.61 -5.41 39.20
N THR A 111 37.43 -4.63 38.13
CA THR A 111 36.76 -3.31 38.17
C THR A 111 35.27 -3.38 38.49
N ALA A 112 34.61 -4.51 38.20
CA ALA A 112 33.19 -4.73 38.53
C ALA A 112 32.93 -4.90 40.03
N ASN A 113 33.97 -5.22 40.82
CA ASN A 113 33.87 -5.45 42.26
C ASN A 113 34.25 -4.19 43.05
N SER A 114 33.24 -3.40 43.43
CA SER A 114 33.42 -2.14 44.16
C SER A 114 34.13 -2.28 45.51
N PHE A 115 34.12 -3.46 46.15
CA PHE A 115 34.88 -3.72 47.37
C PHE A 115 36.39 -3.87 47.07
N ALA A 116 36.75 -4.59 46.01
CA ALA A 116 38.14 -4.70 45.57
C ALA A 116 38.71 -3.34 45.16
N VAL A 117 37.90 -2.53 44.45
CA VAL A 117 38.23 -1.14 44.08
C VAL A 117 38.42 -0.25 45.32
N THR A 118 37.56 -0.38 46.34
CA THR A 118 37.70 0.35 47.61
C THR A 118 39.00 -0.01 48.32
N ASN A 119 39.32 -1.30 48.47
CA ASN A 119 40.53 -1.74 49.15
C ASN A 119 41.80 -1.28 48.42
N ALA A 120 41.84 -1.38 47.08
CA ALA A 120 42.95 -0.86 46.28
C ALA A 120 43.09 0.66 46.42
N PHE A 121 41.99 1.41 46.33
CA PHE A 121 42.02 2.86 46.56
C PHE A 121 42.62 3.21 47.93
N CYS A 122 42.20 2.53 49.00
CA CYS A 122 42.69 2.75 50.37
C CYS A 122 44.17 2.35 50.57
N SER A 123 44.59 1.21 50.00
CA SER A 123 45.99 0.78 49.91
C SER A 123 46.87 1.86 49.27
N GLN A 124 46.35 2.57 48.27
CA GLN A 124 47.12 3.57 47.53
C GLN A 124 47.03 4.97 48.16
N TYR A 125 45.89 5.31 48.75
CA TYR A 125 45.72 6.49 49.58
C TYR A 125 46.77 6.52 50.70
N SER A 126 46.87 5.44 51.47
CA SER A 126 47.81 5.30 52.59
C SER A 126 49.29 5.34 52.15
N ARG A 127 49.62 4.85 50.94
CA ARG A 127 50.96 5.02 50.31
C ARG A 127 51.31 6.45 49.92
N GLY A 128 50.35 7.38 49.92
CA GLY A 128 50.59 8.80 49.67
C GLY A 128 50.71 9.19 48.19
N VAL A 129 50.03 8.49 47.28
CA VAL A 129 50.06 8.78 45.83
C VAL A 129 49.55 10.19 45.49
N PHE A 130 50.12 10.80 44.44
CA PHE A 130 49.73 12.15 43.98
C PHE A 130 48.55 12.15 42.99
N ALA A 131 48.40 11.11 42.18
CA ALA A 131 47.28 10.95 41.24
C ALA A 131 47.05 9.48 40.91
N ILE A 132 45.82 9.14 40.56
CA ILE A 132 45.39 7.80 40.18
C ILE A 132 45.10 7.80 38.68
N PHE A 133 45.82 6.99 37.91
CA PHE A 133 45.33 6.52 36.61
C PHE A 133 44.45 5.29 36.85
N GLY A 134 43.33 5.12 36.17
CA GLY A 134 42.59 3.86 36.29
C GLY A 134 41.35 3.70 35.43
N LEU A 135 40.91 2.44 35.33
CA LEU A 135 39.63 2.06 34.75
C LEU A 135 38.57 1.96 35.85
N TYR A 136 37.35 2.35 35.52
CA TYR A 136 36.16 1.97 36.28
C TYR A 136 35.12 1.30 35.39
N ASP A 137 34.24 0.55 36.05
CA ASP A 137 33.02 -0.03 35.51
C ASP A 137 31.80 0.75 36.05
N LYS A 138 30.61 0.59 35.43
CA LYS A 138 29.35 1.21 35.87
C LYS A 138 28.97 0.86 37.32
N ARG A 139 29.44 -0.27 37.85
CA ARG A 139 29.23 -0.68 39.25
C ARG A 139 30.15 0.03 40.25
N SER A 140 31.35 0.42 39.82
CA SER A 140 32.40 0.98 40.68
C SER A 140 32.65 2.48 40.46
N VAL A 141 32.14 3.08 39.39
CA VAL A 141 32.30 4.51 39.09
C VAL A 141 31.85 5.40 40.24
N ASN A 142 30.67 5.13 40.83
CA ASN A 142 30.14 5.91 41.96
C ASN A 142 31.02 5.80 43.22
N THR A 143 31.66 4.64 43.43
CA THR A 143 32.60 4.43 44.54
C THR A 143 33.85 5.29 44.33
N LEU A 144 34.45 5.23 43.15
CA LEU A 144 35.67 5.98 42.83
C LEU A 144 35.44 7.49 42.81
N THR A 145 34.38 7.99 42.16
CA THR A 145 34.07 9.43 42.12
C THR A 145 33.82 9.98 43.52
N SER A 146 33.12 9.23 44.39
CA SER A 146 32.89 9.60 45.79
C SER A 146 34.21 9.71 46.58
N PHE A 147 35.08 8.69 46.52
CA PHE A 147 36.37 8.73 47.22
C PHE A 147 37.31 9.83 46.68
N CYS A 148 37.35 10.05 45.36
CA CYS A 148 38.18 11.10 44.76
C CYS A 148 37.71 12.50 45.20
N GLY A 149 36.39 12.73 45.22
CA GLY A 149 35.78 13.96 45.72
C GLY A 149 36.02 14.19 47.22
N ALA A 150 35.87 13.16 48.06
CA ALA A 150 36.04 13.28 49.50
C ALA A 150 37.50 13.50 49.96
N LEU A 151 38.47 12.91 49.25
CA LEU A 151 39.88 12.89 49.67
C LEU A 151 40.79 13.82 48.83
N HIS A 152 40.22 14.54 47.87
CA HIS A 152 40.92 15.42 46.93
C HIS A 152 42.07 14.72 46.17
N ILE A 153 41.81 13.51 45.66
CA ILE A 153 42.78 12.80 44.81
C ILE A 153 42.28 12.76 43.37
N SER A 154 43.07 13.30 42.46
CA SER A 154 42.76 13.32 41.04
C SER A 154 42.82 11.91 40.42
N LEU A 155 41.68 11.44 39.91
CA LEU A 155 41.53 10.26 39.08
C LEU A 155 41.53 10.65 37.60
N VAL A 156 42.32 9.97 36.79
CA VAL A 156 42.36 10.12 35.33
C VAL A 156 41.99 8.79 34.70
N THR A 157 41.07 8.81 33.74
CA THR A 157 40.47 7.58 33.20
C THR A 157 40.23 7.60 31.68
N PRO A 158 40.44 6.48 30.98
CA PRO A 158 39.97 6.26 29.61
C PRO A 158 38.61 5.50 29.54
N SER A 159 37.95 5.26 30.69
CA SER A 159 36.59 4.69 30.76
C SER A 159 35.53 5.62 30.13
N PHE A 160 34.27 5.17 30.11
CA PHE A 160 33.15 5.97 29.59
C PHE A 160 32.94 7.26 30.42
N PRO A 161 32.52 8.38 29.78
CA PRO A 161 32.28 9.63 30.49
C PRO A 161 31.06 9.55 31.41
N THR A 162 31.07 10.29 32.52
CA THR A 162 29.93 10.37 33.46
C THR A 162 29.04 11.59 33.15
N GLU A 163 27.72 11.46 33.34
CA GLU A 163 26.79 12.59 33.12
C GLU A 163 26.71 13.58 34.30
N GLY A 164 27.19 13.20 35.50
CA GLY A 164 27.20 14.06 36.69
C GLY A 164 28.39 15.03 36.77
N GLU A 165 28.25 16.07 37.59
CA GLU A 165 29.31 17.05 37.89
C GLU A 165 30.40 16.46 38.78
N GLY A 166 31.34 15.72 38.17
CA GLY A 166 32.48 15.14 38.87
C GLY A 166 33.56 16.17 39.22
N GLN A 167 33.99 16.18 40.49
CA GLN A 167 35.22 16.84 40.93
C GLN A 167 36.34 15.79 41.09
N PHE A 168 37.59 16.20 40.93
CA PHE A 168 38.78 15.35 40.96
C PHE A 168 38.78 14.18 39.95
N THR A 169 37.99 14.27 38.87
CA THR A 169 37.96 13.26 37.80
C THR A 169 38.29 13.88 36.45
N LEU A 170 39.20 13.25 35.70
CA LEU A 170 39.64 13.68 34.38
C LEU A 170 39.32 12.58 33.36
N GLN A 171 38.41 12.85 32.44
CA GLN A 171 37.84 11.87 31.52
C GLN A 171 38.46 12.04 30.14
N LEU A 172 39.31 11.10 29.76
CA LEU A 172 40.07 11.15 28.50
C LEU A 172 39.20 10.78 27.29
N ARG A 173 38.18 9.95 27.50
CA ARG A 173 37.25 9.52 26.45
C ARG A 173 36.26 10.66 26.16
N PRO A 174 36.16 11.15 24.91
CA PRO A 174 35.14 12.12 24.53
C PRO A 174 33.73 11.52 24.50
N SER A 175 32.71 12.38 24.46
CA SER A 175 31.31 11.96 24.34
C SER A 175 30.95 11.64 22.90
N ILE A 176 30.49 10.41 22.64
CA ILE A 176 30.01 10.00 21.31
C ILE A 176 28.59 10.50 21.00
N ARG A 177 27.84 10.97 22.01
CA ARG A 177 26.40 11.28 21.92
C ARG A 177 26.10 12.38 20.88
N GLY A 178 26.90 13.45 20.85
CA GLY A 178 26.73 14.53 19.88
C GLY A 178 27.02 14.10 18.43
N ALA A 179 28.07 13.28 18.25
CA ALA A 179 28.45 12.73 16.96
C ALA A 179 27.39 11.76 16.41
N LEU A 180 26.86 10.89 17.27
CA LEU A 180 25.83 9.92 16.89
C LEU A 180 24.51 10.59 16.50
N LEU A 181 24.05 11.58 17.28
CA LEU A 181 22.84 12.34 16.94
C LEU A 181 23.00 13.10 15.61
N SER A 182 24.15 13.75 15.40
CA SER A 182 24.43 14.48 14.14
C SER A 182 24.48 13.54 12.93
N LEU A 183 24.88 12.27 13.11
CA LEU A 183 24.89 11.25 12.06
C LEU A 183 23.47 10.72 11.76
N LEU A 184 22.63 10.55 12.79
CA LEU A 184 21.23 10.14 12.62
C LEU A 184 20.40 11.24 11.93
N ASP A 185 20.64 12.50 12.28
CA ASP A 185 20.05 13.66 11.60
C ASP A 185 20.50 13.74 10.14
N HIS A 186 21.80 13.51 9.86
CA HIS A 186 22.34 13.50 8.49
C HIS A 186 21.69 12.43 7.60
N TYR A 187 21.36 11.27 8.14
CA TYR A 187 20.70 10.19 7.40
C TYR A 187 19.16 10.29 7.35
N ASP A 188 18.55 11.29 8.01
CA ASP A 188 17.09 11.43 8.17
C ASP A 188 16.43 10.15 8.74
N TRP A 189 16.99 9.63 9.84
CA TRP A 189 16.53 8.39 10.47
C TRP A 189 15.46 8.63 11.54
N SER A 190 14.19 8.62 11.11
CA SER A 190 13.01 8.74 12.00
C SER A 190 12.59 7.44 12.72
N ARG A 191 13.02 6.27 12.24
CA ARG A 191 12.78 4.95 12.87
C ARG A 191 13.99 4.05 12.66
N PHE A 192 14.49 3.49 13.75
CA PHE A 192 15.62 2.55 13.78
C PHE A 192 15.56 1.71 15.07
N VAL A 193 16.29 0.61 15.09
CA VAL A 193 16.49 -0.25 16.26
C VAL A 193 17.82 0.13 16.91
N PHE A 194 17.81 0.40 18.21
CA PHE A 194 19.02 0.69 18.99
C PHE A 194 19.33 -0.52 19.88
N LEU A 195 20.43 -1.20 19.57
CA LEU A 195 20.97 -2.34 20.31
C LEU A 195 22.09 -1.83 21.20
N TYR A 196 21.98 -2.05 22.52
CA TYR A 196 22.92 -1.48 23.48
C TYR A 196 23.21 -2.40 24.66
N ASP A 197 24.29 -2.06 25.34
CA ASP A 197 24.79 -2.73 26.53
C ASP A 197 24.44 -1.96 27.82
N THR A 198 24.00 -2.67 28.86
CA THR A 198 23.80 -2.07 30.19
C THR A 198 25.10 -1.56 30.80
N ASP A 199 26.24 -2.14 30.44
CA ASP A 199 27.53 -1.93 31.11
C ASP A 199 28.14 -0.54 30.82
N ARG A 200 27.65 0.17 29.79
CA ARG A 200 28.16 1.50 29.37
C ARG A 200 27.25 2.68 29.68
N GLY A 201 26.04 2.43 30.17
CA GLY A 201 25.04 3.48 30.41
C GLY A 201 23.63 2.93 30.32
N THR A 202 22.64 3.82 30.40
CA THR A 202 21.22 3.45 30.21
C THR A 202 20.60 4.45 29.25
N TYR A 203 20.23 3.97 28.07
CA TYR A 203 19.49 4.72 27.07
C TYR A 203 18.11 4.09 26.88
N ILE A 204 17.13 4.88 26.44
CA ILE A 204 15.77 4.40 26.18
C ILE A 204 15.79 3.65 24.83
N ALA A 205 15.99 2.33 24.88
CA ALA A 205 16.24 1.49 23.72
C ALA A 205 15.89 0.01 23.99
N ILE A 206 16.10 -0.89 23.01
CA ILE A 206 15.88 -2.33 23.21
C ILE A 206 17.11 -2.95 23.86
N CYS A 207 16.99 -3.31 25.14
CA CYS A 207 18.07 -3.90 25.91
C CYS A 207 18.31 -5.35 25.49
N VAL A 208 19.56 -5.70 25.19
CA VAL A 208 19.96 -7.11 25.01
C VAL A 208 20.41 -7.65 26.37
N GLU A 209 19.45 -8.07 27.20
CA GLU A 209 19.72 -8.54 28.57
C GLU A 209 20.44 -9.91 28.64
N SER A 210 20.45 -10.68 27.55
CA SER A 210 21.07 -12.01 27.49
C SER A 210 21.93 -12.17 26.24
N PHE A 211 23.24 -12.31 26.45
CA PHE A 211 24.25 -12.43 25.40
C PHE A 211 24.52 -13.88 24.96
N ASN A 212 23.52 -14.77 25.07
CA ASN A 212 23.61 -16.16 24.66
C ASN A 212 23.29 -16.31 23.16
N GLU A 213 23.92 -17.25 22.44
CA GLU A 213 23.67 -17.48 21.00
C GLU A 213 22.18 -17.68 20.66
N ALA A 214 21.47 -18.44 21.50
CA ALA A 214 20.03 -18.68 21.33
C ALA A 214 19.17 -17.41 21.55
N ALA A 215 19.64 -16.47 22.36
CA ALA A 215 18.99 -15.17 22.55
C ALA A 215 19.24 -14.26 21.33
N TYR A 216 20.47 -14.24 20.79
CA TYR A 216 20.76 -13.51 19.55
C TYR A 216 19.95 -14.01 18.36
N ARG A 217 19.78 -15.33 18.18
CA ARG A 217 18.93 -15.86 17.09
C ARG A 217 17.47 -15.44 17.23
N ARG A 218 16.88 -15.59 18.43
CA ARG A 218 15.51 -15.14 18.70
C ARG A 218 15.34 -13.64 18.45
N LEU A 219 16.31 -12.83 18.87
CA LEU A 219 16.32 -11.38 18.61
C LEU A 219 16.34 -11.09 17.10
N LEU A 220 17.21 -11.74 16.34
CA LEU A 220 17.32 -11.55 14.89
C LEU A 220 16.08 -12.05 14.13
N GLU A 221 15.48 -13.17 14.56
CA GLU A 221 14.19 -13.66 14.06
C GLU A 221 13.05 -12.65 14.34
N ASP A 222 13.04 -12.04 15.53
CA ASP A 222 12.04 -11.03 15.89
C ASP A 222 12.21 -9.71 15.13
N LEU A 223 13.45 -9.36 14.78
CA LEU A 223 13.78 -8.18 13.98
C LEU A 223 13.45 -8.40 12.49
N ASP A 224 13.70 -9.59 11.95
CA ASP A 224 13.29 -9.96 10.58
C ASP A 224 11.76 -10.08 10.47
N ARG A 225 11.08 -10.63 11.48
CA ARG A 225 9.60 -10.63 11.57
C ARG A 225 9.01 -9.22 11.51
N ARG A 226 9.72 -8.22 12.04
CA ARG A 226 9.34 -6.79 11.98
C ARG A 226 9.80 -6.09 10.68
N GLN A 227 10.61 -6.76 9.85
CA GLN A 227 11.25 -6.23 8.64
C GLN A 227 12.05 -4.93 8.89
N GLU A 228 12.68 -4.81 10.07
CA GLU A 228 13.53 -3.66 10.39
C GLU A 228 14.84 -3.69 9.59
N ARG A 229 15.31 -2.52 9.13
CA ARG A 229 16.52 -2.41 8.27
C ARG A 229 17.55 -1.40 8.76
N LYS A 230 17.23 -0.63 9.80
CA LYS A 230 18.07 0.45 10.34
C LYS A 230 18.46 0.09 11.77
N TYR A 231 19.76 -0.10 11.99
CA TYR A 231 20.32 -0.58 13.25
C TYR A 231 21.40 0.38 13.74
N VAL A 232 21.32 0.75 15.01
CA VAL A 232 22.39 1.44 15.76
C VAL A 232 22.88 0.46 16.81
N ILE A 233 24.19 0.24 16.88
CA ILE A 233 24.81 -0.77 17.74
C ILE A 233 25.85 -0.11 18.64
N ASP A 234 25.57 -0.01 19.94
CA ASP A 234 26.48 0.50 20.97
C ASP A 234 26.87 -0.64 21.92
N LEU A 235 27.92 -1.37 21.54
CA LEU A 235 28.42 -2.56 22.24
C LEU A 235 29.94 -2.52 22.44
N GLU A 236 30.41 -3.42 23.29
CA GLU A 236 31.85 -3.72 23.42
C GLU A 236 32.37 -4.39 22.14
N PRO A 237 33.61 -4.13 21.68
CA PRO A 237 34.16 -4.72 20.44
C PRO A 237 34.04 -6.25 20.39
N GLU A 238 34.28 -6.89 21.54
CA GLU A 238 34.21 -8.34 21.72
C GLU A 238 32.78 -8.87 21.57
N ARG A 239 31.77 -8.16 22.12
CA ARG A 239 30.33 -8.51 21.97
C ARG A 239 29.81 -8.21 20.58
N LEU A 240 30.26 -7.10 19.97
CA LEU A 240 29.95 -6.73 18.59
C LEU A 240 30.40 -7.83 17.62
N GLN A 241 31.61 -8.36 17.78
CA GLN A 241 32.11 -9.46 16.95
C GLN A 241 31.18 -10.69 17.01
N SER A 242 30.76 -11.11 18.21
CA SER A 242 29.84 -12.25 18.36
C SER A 242 28.48 -12.05 17.68
N ILE A 243 27.92 -10.83 17.72
CA ILE A 243 26.66 -10.53 17.00
C ILE A 243 26.88 -10.59 15.49
N LEU A 244 27.94 -9.97 14.98
CA LEU A 244 28.24 -9.92 13.56
C LEU A 244 28.45 -11.35 12.99
N GLU A 245 29.08 -12.24 13.75
CA GLU A 245 29.24 -13.66 13.39
C GLU A 245 27.88 -14.39 13.29
N GLN A 246 26.95 -14.16 14.23
CA GLN A 246 25.60 -14.76 14.16
C GLN A 246 24.75 -14.19 13.01
N VAL A 247 24.89 -12.89 12.69
CA VAL A 247 24.21 -12.26 11.54
C VAL A 247 24.68 -12.87 10.20
N ILE A 248 25.97 -13.23 10.09
CA ILE A 248 26.50 -13.95 8.92
C ILE A 248 25.94 -15.37 8.85
N LEU A 249 25.85 -16.09 9.99
CA LEU A 249 25.35 -17.46 10.03
C LEU A 249 23.88 -17.60 9.63
N LEU A 250 23.04 -16.62 9.96
CA LEU A 250 21.62 -16.59 9.55
C LEU A 250 21.45 -16.24 8.07
N ASN A 251 22.26 -15.32 7.55
CA ASN A 251 22.27 -14.98 6.13
C ASN A 251 23.17 -15.95 5.34
N GLN A 252 22.65 -17.14 5.00
CA GLN A 252 23.34 -18.29 4.36
C GLN A 252 24.03 -18.06 2.99
N LYS A 253 24.45 -16.83 2.64
CA LYS A 253 25.12 -16.49 1.37
C LYS A 253 26.23 -15.44 1.51
N LEU A 254 27.12 -15.52 2.51
CA LEU A 254 28.27 -14.59 2.56
C LEU A 254 29.53 -15.11 3.29
N THR A 255 30.09 -16.21 2.81
CA THR A 255 31.50 -16.54 3.07
C THR A 255 32.40 -15.59 2.30
N MET A 256 32.88 -14.51 2.96
CA MET A 256 34.08 -13.68 2.69
C MET A 256 33.87 -12.20 3.08
N GLN A 257 33.89 -11.95 4.40
CA GLN A 257 33.97 -10.63 5.05
C GLN A 257 32.81 -9.63 4.80
N PHE A 258 32.51 -8.81 5.81
CA PHE A 258 31.39 -7.84 5.80
C PHE A 258 31.40 -6.87 4.59
N MET A 259 32.56 -6.65 3.97
CA MET A 259 32.76 -5.74 2.82
C MET A 259 31.91 -6.08 1.59
N HIS A 260 31.43 -7.32 1.45
CA HIS A 260 30.61 -7.76 0.31
C HIS A 260 29.12 -7.90 0.65
N GLY A 261 28.70 -7.57 1.87
CA GLY A 261 27.35 -7.82 2.38
C GLY A 261 26.23 -6.94 1.79
N GLY A 262 26.56 -5.90 1.02
CA GLY A 262 25.60 -4.94 0.47
C GLY A 262 24.96 -3.99 1.49
N ALA A 263 25.24 -4.16 2.78
CA ALA A 263 24.80 -3.26 3.85
C ALA A 263 25.78 -2.10 4.03
N ASN A 264 25.28 -0.86 4.10
CA ASN A 264 26.09 0.30 4.45
C ASN A 264 26.39 0.29 5.95
N VAL A 265 27.67 0.19 6.32
CA VAL A 265 28.13 0.26 7.71
C VAL A 265 28.87 1.57 7.92
N THR A 266 28.47 2.36 8.91
CA THR A 266 29.18 3.56 9.35
C THR A 266 29.73 3.39 10.76
N GLY A 267 30.80 4.13 11.05
CA GLY A 267 31.45 4.12 12.35
C GLY A 267 32.30 5.37 12.59
N PHE A 268 32.77 5.50 13.83
CA PHE A 268 33.57 6.63 14.28
C PHE A 268 35.01 6.19 14.59
N GLN A 269 35.97 7.04 14.28
CA GLN A 269 37.38 6.82 14.54
C GLN A 269 38.01 8.02 15.26
N LEU A 270 38.52 7.79 16.48
CA LEU A 270 39.15 8.83 17.31
C LEU A 270 40.66 8.96 17.05
N VAL A 271 41.33 7.88 16.61
CA VAL A 271 42.77 7.84 16.35
C VAL A 271 43.01 7.91 14.85
N ASP A 272 43.58 9.03 14.40
CA ASP A 272 43.91 9.25 12.99
C ASP A 272 45.31 8.72 12.69
N PHE A 273 45.38 7.56 12.03
CA PHE A 273 46.64 6.88 11.67
C PHE A 273 47.47 7.63 10.62
N SER A 274 46.94 8.68 9.98
CA SER A 274 47.71 9.52 9.05
C SER A 274 48.62 10.53 9.77
N LYS A 275 48.38 10.81 11.05
CA LYS A 275 49.15 11.83 11.79
C LYS A 275 50.58 11.38 12.08
N PRO A 276 51.60 12.24 11.86
CA PRO A 276 53.01 11.88 12.07
C PRO A 276 53.33 11.36 13.48
N ILE A 277 52.65 11.87 14.52
CA ILE A 277 52.82 11.40 15.90
C ILE A 277 52.36 9.94 16.07
N VAL A 278 51.26 9.56 15.43
CA VAL A 278 50.71 8.20 15.46
C VAL A 278 51.57 7.26 14.62
N ILE A 279 52.00 7.68 13.42
CA ILE A 279 52.93 6.92 12.57
C ILE A 279 54.25 6.63 13.31
N LYS A 280 54.82 7.64 13.98
CA LYS A 280 56.07 7.48 14.76
C LYS A 280 55.90 6.53 15.94
N LEU A 281 54.74 6.54 16.60
CA LEU A 281 54.43 5.57 17.65
C LEU A 281 54.26 4.16 17.05
N MET A 282 53.49 4.00 15.98
CA MET A 282 53.28 2.71 15.29
C MET A 282 54.60 2.05 14.86
N GLN A 283 55.52 2.82 14.29
CA GLN A 283 56.86 2.34 13.92
C GLN A 283 57.69 1.84 15.11
N ARG A 284 57.38 2.29 16.34
CA ARG A 284 58.03 1.85 17.58
C ARG A 284 57.26 0.70 18.25
N TRP A 285 55.93 0.74 18.21
CA TRP A 285 55.00 -0.29 18.69
C TRP A 285 55.28 -1.63 18.01
N ASN A 286 55.37 -1.62 16.67
CA ASN A 286 55.69 -2.79 15.85
C ASN A 286 57.12 -3.34 16.05
N LYS A 287 57.95 -2.71 16.90
CA LYS A 287 59.30 -3.15 17.24
C LYS A 287 59.46 -3.56 18.72
N LEU A 288 58.37 -3.60 19.49
CA LEU A 288 58.38 -4.06 20.87
C LEU A 288 58.46 -5.59 20.93
N ASP A 289 59.28 -6.13 21.84
CA ASP A 289 59.28 -7.57 22.13
C ASP A 289 57.95 -7.96 22.78
N GLN A 290 57.25 -8.91 22.16
CA GLN A 290 55.99 -9.48 22.63
C GLN A 290 56.08 -10.06 24.05
N ARG A 291 57.26 -10.57 24.44
CA ARG A 291 57.49 -11.14 25.78
C ARG A 291 57.48 -10.09 26.88
N GLU A 292 57.91 -8.87 26.56
CA GLU A 292 57.92 -7.76 27.52
C GLU A 292 56.64 -6.91 27.42
N TYR A 293 56.03 -6.86 26.23
CA TYR A 293 54.89 -6.01 25.88
C TYR A 293 53.78 -6.84 25.19
N PRO A 294 52.97 -7.59 25.96
CA PRO A 294 51.89 -8.40 25.38
C PRO A 294 50.83 -7.53 24.69
N GLY A 295 50.26 -8.04 23.60
CA GLY A 295 49.25 -7.35 22.79
C GLY A 295 49.81 -6.36 21.75
N SER A 296 51.13 -6.30 21.55
CA SER A 296 51.79 -5.43 20.55
C SER A 296 51.56 -5.83 19.08
N GLU A 297 50.98 -7.01 18.82
CA GLU A 297 50.75 -7.56 17.46
C GLU A 297 49.74 -6.76 16.62
N SER A 298 48.81 -6.09 17.29
CA SER A 298 47.76 -5.28 16.65
C SER A 298 48.02 -3.79 16.86
N PRO A 299 47.52 -2.91 15.97
CA PRO A 299 47.51 -1.47 16.23
C PRO A 299 46.84 -1.17 17.58
N PRO A 300 47.35 -0.20 18.37
CA PRO A 300 46.82 0.08 19.69
C PRO A 300 45.33 0.44 19.62
N LYS A 301 44.51 -0.23 20.44
CA LYS A 301 43.08 0.10 20.59
C LYS A 301 42.92 1.58 20.96
N TYR A 302 41.76 2.17 20.69
CA TYR A 302 41.49 3.56 21.09
C TYR A 302 41.62 3.75 22.61
N THR A 303 41.28 2.74 23.41
CA THR A 303 41.51 2.66 24.87
C THR A 303 43.00 2.72 25.24
N SER A 304 43.85 1.96 24.53
CA SER A 304 45.30 2.00 24.68
C SER A 304 45.89 3.36 24.28
N SER A 305 45.35 3.98 23.23
CA SER A 305 45.75 5.32 22.77
C SER A 305 45.36 6.41 23.77
N LEU A 306 44.15 6.33 24.34
CA LEU A 306 43.72 7.18 25.45
C LEU A 306 44.60 6.98 26.69
N THR A 307 45.00 5.73 27.00
CA THR A 307 45.89 5.44 28.13
C THR A 307 47.27 6.07 27.96
N TYR A 308 47.84 6.00 26.75
CA TYR A 308 49.07 6.71 26.40
C TYR A 308 48.94 8.23 26.60
N ASP A 309 47.88 8.81 26.03
CA ASP A 309 47.59 10.25 26.12
C ASP A 309 47.36 10.69 27.59
N GLY A 310 46.78 9.84 28.43
CA GLY A 310 46.59 10.09 29.86
C GLY A 310 47.91 10.25 30.64
N VAL A 311 48.89 9.38 30.39
CA VAL A 311 50.23 9.50 30.99
C VAL A 311 50.94 10.76 30.49
N LEU A 312 50.77 11.12 29.21
CA LEU A 312 51.30 12.36 28.65
C LEU A 312 50.67 13.60 29.33
N VAL A 313 49.36 13.63 29.54
CA VAL A 313 48.66 14.69 30.30
C VAL A 313 49.19 14.81 31.73
N MET A 314 49.37 13.68 32.43
CA MET A 314 49.96 13.67 33.77
C MET A 314 51.37 14.25 33.79
N ALA A 315 52.23 13.81 32.86
CA ALA A 315 53.60 14.30 32.76
C ALA A 315 53.64 15.83 32.55
N GLU A 316 52.74 16.38 31.72
CA GLU A 316 52.67 17.83 31.50
C GLU A 316 52.07 18.61 32.67
N ALA A 317 51.13 18.02 33.43
CA ALA A 317 50.64 18.61 34.67
C ALA A 317 51.77 18.72 35.72
N PHE A 318 52.59 17.67 35.90
CA PHE A 318 53.76 17.72 36.78
C PHE A 318 54.83 18.71 36.31
N ARG A 319 55.06 18.86 34.99
CA ARG A 319 55.93 19.93 34.43
C ARG A 319 55.37 21.31 34.77
N THR A 320 54.06 21.52 34.59
CA THR A 320 53.39 22.79 34.86
C THR A 320 53.52 23.19 36.34
N LEU A 321 53.25 22.27 37.27
CA LEU A 321 53.41 22.50 38.71
C LEU A 321 54.85 22.87 39.09
N ARG A 322 55.85 22.17 38.52
CA ARG A 322 57.27 22.49 38.74
C ARG A 322 57.68 23.84 38.14
N ARG A 323 57.22 24.18 36.93
CA ARG A 323 57.44 25.50 36.30
C ARG A 323 56.82 26.63 37.13
N GLN A 324 55.66 26.40 37.74
CA GLN A 324 54.99 27.33 38.66
C GLN A 324 55.61 27.34 40.08
N LYS A 325 56.59 26.49 40.36
CA LYS A 325 57.24 26.31 41.68
C LYS A 325 56.27 25.96 42.81
N ILE A 326 55.18 25.25 42.50
CA ILE A 326 54.21 24.76 43.49
C ILE A 326 54.79 23.50 44.14
N ASP A 327 55.01 23.54 45.45
CA ASP A 327 55.43 22.38 46.24
C ASP A 327 54.21 21.50 46.57
N ILE A 328 54.17 20.33 45.95
CA ILE A 328 53.15 19.30 46.16
C ILE A 328 53.57 18.22 47.17
N SER A 329 54.72 18.37 47.84
CA SER A 329 55.22 17.35 48.76
C SER A 329 54.27 17.10 49.94
N ARG A 330 53.91 15.81 50.16
CA ARG A 330 53.10 15.41 51.31
C ARG A 330 53.96 15.41 52.57
N ARG A 331 53.63 16.30 53.51
CA ARG A 331 54.28 16.39 54.83
C ARG A 331 53.71 15.35 55.80
N GLY A 332 54.00 14.07 55.53
CA GLY A 332 53.58 12.93 56.35
C GLY A 332 52.81 11.86 55.58
N ASN A 333 52.52 10.74 56.26
CA ASN A 333 51.68 9.67 55.72
C ASN A 333 50.22 10.13 55.63
N ALA A 334 49.49 9.66 54.63
CA ALA A 334 48.10 10.10 54.38
C ALA A 334 47.09 9.63 55.44
N GLY A 335 47.45 8.60 56.23
CA GLY A 335 46.54 7.92 57.13
C GLY A 335 45.67 6.87 56.43
N ASP A 336 44.60 6.46 57.10
CA ASP A 336 43.57 5.58 56.55
C ASP A 336 42.58 6.39 55.68
N CYS A 337 42.09 5.80 54.60
CA CYS A 337 41.02 6.37 53.77
C CYS A 337 39.68 6.48 54.54
N LEU A 338 39.49 5.67 55.59
CA LEU A 338 38.30 5.64 56.44
C LEU A 338 38.43 6.52 57.70
N ALA A 339 39.44 7.39 57.78
CA ALA A 339 39.57 8.36 58.87
C ALA A 339 38.30 9.22 58.99
N ASN A 340 37.86 9.50 60.22
CA ASN A 340 36.63 10.24 60.49
C ASN A 340 36.88 11.38 61.49
N PRO A 341 36.80 12.67 61.08
CA PRO A 341 36.60 13.13 59.70
C PRO A 341 37.83 12.84 58.82
N ALA A 342 37.60 12.59 57.53
CA ALA A 342 38.67 12.37 56.57
C ALA A 342 39.41 13.68 56.32
N ALA A 343 40.75 13.65 56.34
CA ALA A 343 41.59 14.81 56.05
C ALA A 343 41.91 14.85 54.53
N PRO A 344 41.30 15.75 53.73
CA PRO A 344 41.57 15.81 52.30
C PRO A 344 43.00 16.30 52.02
N TRP A 345 43.56 15.87 50.88
CA TRP A 345 44.88 16.34 50.48
C TRP A 345 44.81 17.78 49.93
N ASN A 346 45.27 18.75 50.71
CA ASN A 346 45.18 20.18 50.39
C ASN A 346 45.75 20.55 49.00
N GLN A 347 46.92 20.02 48.63
CA GLN A 347 47.55 20.27 47.32
C GLN A 347 46.88 19.50 46.16
N GLY A 348 45.90 18.64 46.46
CA GLY A 348 45.11 17.94 45.45
C GLY A 348 44.30 18.87 44.55
N ILE A 349 43.86 20.02 45.07
CA ILE A 349 43.16 21.06 44.31
C ILE A 349 44.10 21.70 43.28
N ASP A 350 45.36 21.92 43.63
CA ASP A 350 46.37 22.46 42.71
C ASP A 350 46.75 21.43 41.64
N MET A 351 46.82 20.14 42.01
CA MET A 351 47.02 19.03 41.06
C MET A 351 45.85 18.91 40.07
N GLU A 352 44.60 18.97 40.55
CA GLU A 352 43.41 18.94 39.69
C GLU A 352 43.39 20.15 38.74
N ARG A 353 43.70 21.35 39.25
CA ARG A 353 43.78 22.57 38.44
C ARG A 353 44.85 22.45 37.36
N ALA A 354 46.02 21.92 37.69
CA ALA A 354 47.10 21.69 36.73
C ALA A 354 46.69 20.69 35.64
N LEU A 355 46.05 19.57 36.00
CA LEU A 355 45.52 18.59 35.06
C LEU A 355 44.47 19.18 34.11
N LYS A 356 43.49 19.93 34.63
CA LYS A 356 42.44 20.58 33.82
C LYS A 356 42.98 21.70 32.91
N GLN A 357 44.12 22.32 33.26
CA GLN A 357 44.78 23.35 32.45
C GLN A 357 45.65 22.80 31.30
N VAL A 358 45.92 21.49 31.25
CA VAL A 358 46.74 20.89 30.18
C VAL A 358 46.06 21.07 28.81
N ARG A 359 46.80 21.62 27.84
CA ARG A 359 46.39 21.74 26.44
C ARG A 359 47.51 21.25 25.54
N ILE A 360 47.34 20.06 24.95
CA ILE A 360 48.40 19.37 24.20
C ILE A 360 47.83 18.57 23.01
N GLN A 361 48.72 18.19 22.10
CA GLN A 361 48.42 17.30 20.99
C GLN A 361 48.90 15.87 21.30
N GLY A 362 47.97 14.93 21.41
CA GLY A 362 48.22 13.50 21.62
C GLY A 362 47.91 12.64 20.39
N LEU A 363 47.84 11.33 20.60
CA LEU A 363 47.46 10.33 19.59
C LEU A 363 45.99 10.50 19.16
N THR A 364 45.12 10.80 20.13
CA THR A 364 43.68 11.02 19.93
C THR A 364 43.36 12.45 19.50
N GLY A 365 44.34 13.20 18.99
CA GLY A 365 44.16 14.58 18.54
C GLY A 365 44.43 15.63 19.62
N ASN A 366 43.69 16.73 19.57
CA ASN A 366 43.75 17.81 20.57
C ASN A 366 43.17 17.30 21.90
N ILE A 367 43.83 17.64 23.01
CA ILE A 367 43.42 17.26 24.37
C ILE A 367 43.25 18.55 25.18
N GLN A 368 42.01 18.84 25.55
CA GLN A 368 41.58 19.97 26.38
C GLN A 368 40.41 19.51 27.25
N PHE A 369 40.28 20.08 28.44
CA PHE A 369 39.26 19.71 29.42
C PHE A 369 38.39 20.91 29.82
N ASP A 370 37.14 20.65 30.19
CA ASP A 370 36.24 21.63 30.81
C ASP A 370 36.47 21.75 32.33
N HIS A 371 35.67 22.58 33.00
CA HIS A 371 35.75 22.78 34.45
C HIS A 371 35.45 21.49 35.25
N TYR A 372 34.74 20.52 34.68
CA TYR A 372 34.39 19.23 35.28
C TYR A 372 35.39 18.11 34.89
N GLY A 373 36.42 18.42 34.10
CA GLY A 373 37.42 17.45 33.65
C GLY A 373 36.96 16.57 32.49
N ARG A 374 35.86 16.92 31.81
CA ARG A 374 35.42 16.25 30.58
C ARG A 374 36.17 16.78 29.38
N ARG A 375 36.45 15.93 28.41
CA ARG A 375 37.16 16.32 27.19
C ARG A 375 36.30 17.18 26.28
N VAL A 376 36.87 18.28 25.77
CA VAL A 376 36.25 19.24 24.84
C VAL A 376 37.19 19.56 23.68
N ASN A 377 36.66 20.12 22.60
CA ASN A 377 37.43 20.56 21.43
C ASN A 377 38.24 19.39 20.81
N TYR A 378 37.62 18.22 20.76
CA TYR A 378 38.14 17.02 20.10
C TYR A 378 37.54 16.89 18.70
N THR A 379 38.09 15.97 17.92
CA THR A 379 37.62 15.66 16.57
C THR A 379 37.49 14.16 16.43
N MET A 380 36.35 13.68 15.94
CA MET A 380 36.10 12.28 15.62
C MET A 380 35.86 12.15 14.13
N ASP A 381 36.64 11.32 13.46
CA ASP A 381 36.45 11.07 12.04
C ASP A 381 35.29 10.10 11.81
N VAL A 382 34.49 10.36 10.78
CA VAL A 382 33.37 9.49 10.39
C VAL A 382 33.76 8.70 9.16
N PHE A 383 33.64 7.38 9.27
CA PHE A 383 33.99 6.43 8.21
C PHE A 383 32.76 5.65 7.77
N GLU A 384 32.69 5.37 6.46
CA GLU A 384 31.73 4.48 5.84
C GLU A 384 32.47 3.31 5.18
N LEU A 385 32.00 2.09 5.42
CA LEU A 385 32.55 0.89 4.78
C LEU A 385 32.02 0.79 3.35
N LYS A 386 32.94 0.76 2.38
CA LYS A 386 32.66 0.47 0.97
C LYS A 386 33.36 -0.83 0.57
N SER A 387 33.10 -1.31 -0.65
CA SER A 387 33.71 -2.53 -1.20
C SER A 387 35.23 -2.47 -1.33
N ASN A 388 35.83 -1.26 -1.37
CA ASN A 388 37.28 -1.03 -1.37
C ASN A 388 37.85 -0.76 0.04
N GLY A 389 37.08 -0.95 1.11
CA GLY A 389 37.48 -0.73 2.50
C GLY A 389 36.82 0.50 3.16
N PRO A 390 37.26 0.87 4.37
CA PRO A 390 36.72 2.02 5.09
C PRO A 390 37.16 3.34 4.46
N ARG A 391 36.20 4.19 4.07
CA ARG A 391 36.43 5.53 3.52
C ARG A 391 35.99 6.60 4.51
N LYS A 392 36.86 7.57 4.79
CA LYS A 392 36.50 8.78 5.56
C LYS A 392 35.50 9.60 4.75
N ILE A 393 34.33 9.88 5.33
CA ILE A 393 33.27 10.71 4.73
C ILE A 393 33.19 12.10 5.35
N GLY A 394 33.73 12.29 6.55
CA GLY A 394 33.62 13.54 7.29
C GLY A 394 34.42 13.52 8.59
N TYR A 395 34.28 14.60 9.35
CA TYR A 395 34.67 14.68 10.74
C TYR A 395 33.56 15.34 11.57
N TRP A 396 33.57 15.07 12.87
CA TRP A 396 32.68 15.67 13.84
C TRP A 396 33.48 16.36 14.94
N ASN A 397 33.07 17.56 15.35
CA ASN A 397 33.58 18.27 16.51
C ASN A 397 32.44 18.95 17.30
N ASP A 398 32.74 19.45 18.50
CA ASP A 398 31.75 20.07 19.38
C ASP A 398 31.17 21.40 18.84
N ILE A 399 31.82 22.03 17.85
CA ILE A 399 31.55 23.42 17.40
C ILE A 399 30.78 23.43 16.08
N ASP A 400 31.36 22.83 15.04
CA ASP A 400 30.84 22.77 13.67
C ASP A 400 29.88 21.58 13.46
N LYS A 401 29.77 20.68 14.46
CA LYS A 401 29.05 19.41 14.40
C LYS A 401 29.61 18.50 13.29
N LEU A 402 28.75 17.87 12.50
CA LEU A 402 29.17 16.97 11.41
C LEU A 402 29.50 17.76 10.15
N VAL A 403 30.78 17.75 9.76
CA VAL A 403 31.27 18.34 8.51
C VAL A 403 31.68 17.21 7.56
N LEU A 404 31.01 17.13 6.41
CA LEU A 404 31.34 16.16 5.37
C LEU A 404 32.54 16.64 4.56
N VAL A 405 33.52 15.77 4.35
CA VAL A 405 34.66 16.05 3.47
C VAL A 405 34.22 15.77 2.04
N GLN A 406 33.74 16.82 1.36
CA GLN A 406 33.50 16.76 -0.08
C GLN A 406 34.85 16.60 -0.79
N ASN A 407 35.13 15.40 -1.29
CA ASN A 407 36.11 15.25 -2.36
C ASN A 407 35.50 15.90 -3.61
N GLU A 408 35.97 17.10 -3.99
CA GLU A 408 35.50 17.80 -5.21
C GLU A 408 35.66 16.93 -6.48
N ASN A 409 36.61 15.99 -6.47
CA ASN A 409 36.80 14.97 -7.51
C ASN A 409 35.69 13.87 -7.57
N ALA A 410 34.63 13.95 -6.76
CA ALA A 410 33.50 13.02 -6.78
C ALA A 410 32.27 13.55 -7.52
N LEU A 411 32.10 14.87 -7.66
CA LEU A 411 30.96 15.48 -8.37
C LEU A 411 30.95 15.20 -9.88
N SER A 412 32.06 14.74 -10.46
CA SER A 412 32.16 14.22 -11.82
C SER A 412 32.03 12.70 -11.94
N ASN A 413 32.03 11.96 -10.83
CA ASN A 413 32.02 10.49 -10.79
C ASN A 413 30.77 9.87 -10.13
N ASP A 414 30.00 10.61 -9.34
CA ASP A 414 28.70 10.10 -8.84
C ASP A 414 27.65 10.06 -9.96
N SER A 415 27.76 10.90 -10.99
CA SER A 415 26.98 10.77 -12.23
C SER A 415 27.28 9.47 -12.97
N SER A 416 28.56 9.14 -13.18
CA SER A 416 28.98 7.90 -13.87
C SER A 416 28.75 6.63 -13.03
N ALA A 417 28.68 6.75 -11.70
CA ALA A 417 28.21 5.69 -10.81
C ALA A 417 26.68 5.47 -10.90
N MET A 418 25.89 6.53 -11.07
CA MET A 418 24.44 6.45 -11.27
C MET A 418 24.09 5.88 -12.66
N GLU A 419 24.82 6.26 -13.72
CA GLU A 419 24.66 5.74 -15.08
C GLU A 419 24.95 4.22 -15.21
N ASN A 420 25.82 3.68 -14.34
CA ASN A 420 26.16 2.25 -14.35
C ASN A 420 25.37 1.40 -13.34
N ARG A 421 24.58 2.00 -12.44
CA ARG A 421 23.70 1.26 -11.53
C ARG A 421 22.47 0.75 -12.28
N THR A 422 22.17 -0.54 -12.14
CA THR A 422 20.94 -1.13 -12.68
C THR A 422 19.79 -0.95 -11.69
N VAL A 423 18.82 -0.10 -12.05
CA VAL A 423 17.62 0.20 -11.24
C VAL A 423 16.64 -0.98 -11.27
N VAL A 424 16.18 -1.44 -10.10
CA VAL A 424 15.19 -2.51 -9.99
C VAL A 424 13.78 -1.93 -10.13
N VAL A 425 13.10 -2.30 -11.23
CA VAL A 425 11.73 -1.91 -11.56
C VAL A 425 10.78 -3.02 -11.12
N THR A 426 10.00 -2.81 -10.06
CA THR A 426 8.93 -3.77 -9.70
C THR A 426 7.68 -3.56 -10.55
N THR A 427 7.03 -4.66 -10.92
CA THR A 427 5.77 -4.65 -11.68
C THR A 427 4.96 -5.92 -11.44
N ILE A 428 3.74 -5.98 -12.00
CA ILE A 428 2.78 -7.07 -11.83
C ILE A 428 2.36 -7.64 -13.19
N MET A 429 2.18 -8.96 -13.25
CA MET A 429 1.74 -9.65 -14.47
C MET A 429 0.24 -9.45 -14.72
N GLU A 430 -0.09 -8.41 -15.50
CA GLU A 430 -1.46 -8.14 -15.94
C GLU A 430 -1.48 -7.57 -17.37
N GLY A 431 -2.17 -8.26 -18.29
CA GLY A 431 -2.30 -7.80 -19.68
C GLY A 431 -3.35 -6.69 -19.81
N PRO A 432 -3.08 -5.61 -20.57
CA PRO A 432 -1.99 -5.43 -21.53
C PRO A 432 -0.75 -4.70 -20.96
N TYR A 433 -0.69 -4.46 -19.65
CA TYR A 433 0.39 -3.68 -19.03
C TYR A 433 1.73 -4.41 -19.04
N VAL A 434 1.74 -5.67 -18.58
CA VAL A 434 2.90 -6.57 -18.62
C VAL A 434 2.40 -8.00 -18.88
N MET A 435 2.93 -8.61 -19.93
CA MET A 435 2.66 -9.97 -20.37
C MET A 435 3.98 -10.65 -20.72
N LEU A 436 4.02 -11.99 -20.69
CA LEU A 436 5.13 -12.73 -21.29
C LEU A 436 4.95 -12.73 -22.81
N LYS A 437 6.04 -12.53 -23.55
CA LYS A 437 6.05 -12.78 -25.00
C LYS A 437 5.70 -14.24 -25.28
N LYS A 438 5.06 -14.54 -26.42
CA LYS A 438 4.71 -15.92 -26.80
C LYS A 438 5.90 -16.89 -26.78
N ASN A 439 7.09 -16.39 -27.11
CA ASN A 439 8.33 -17.17 -27.16
C ASN A 439 9.32 -16.71 -26.06
N TRP A 440 8.82 -16.36 -24.86
CA TRP A 440 9.63 -15.79 -23.77
C TRP A 440 10.84 -16.63 -23.37
N GLU A 441 10.77 -17.96 -23.51
CA GLU A 441 11.86 -18.90 -23.22
C GLU A 441 13.11 -18.71 -24.09
N LEU A 442 12.97 -18.08 -25.27
CA LEU A 442 14.08 -17.76 -26.17
C LEU A 442 14.79 -16.43 -25.85
N TYR A 443 14.28 -15.68 -24.86
CA TYR A 443 14.81 -14.37 -24.46
C TYR A 443 15.29 -14.42 -23.01
N GLU A 444 16.26 -13.57 -22.67
CA GLU A 444 16.75 -13.40 -21.30
C GLU A 444 16.51 -11.97 -20.81
N GLY A 445 16.35 -11.81 -19.49
CA GLY A 445 16.20 -10.50 -18.86
C GLY A 445 14.91 -9.76 -19.26
N ASN A 446 15.01 -8.46 -19.54
CA ASN A 446 13.84 -7.62 -19.79
C ASN A 446 13.08 -8.00 -21.07
N ASP A 447 13.75 -8.61 -22.05
CA ASP A 447 13.16 -8.99 -23.34
C ASP A 447 12.17 -10.16 -23.25
N GLN A 448 12.02 -10.80 -22.10
CA GLN A 448 10.98 -11.82 -21.86
C GLN A 448 9.57 -11.20 -21.81
N TYR A 449 9.47 -9.92 -21.48
CA TYR A 449 8.20 -9.22 -21.22
C TYR A 449 7.79 -8.34 -22.42
N GLU A 450 6.48 -8.17 -22.61
CA GLU A 450 5.90 -7.18 -23.51
C GLU A 450 4.65 -6.54 -22.88
N GLY A 451 4.37 -5.27 -23.18
CA GLY A 451 3.18 -4.59 -22.68
C GLY A 451 3.35 -3.08 -22.59
N TYR A 452 2.26 -2.38 -22.24
CA TYR A 452 2.25 -0.92 -22.10
C TYR A 452 3.27 -0.42 -21.06
N CYS A 453 3.36 -1.07 -19.89
CA CYS A 453 4.30 -0.69 -18.85
C CYS A 453 5.75 -1.06 -19.20
N VAL A 454 5.97 -2.06 -20.06
CA VAL A 454 7.31 -2.42 -20.58
C VAL A 454 7.81 -1.35 -21.55
N ASP A 455 6.97 -0.93 -22.50
CA ASP A 455 7.28 0.18 -23.41
C ASP A 455 7.50 1.50 -22.63
N LEU A 456 6.64 1.79 -21.65
CA LEU A 456 6.74 2.99 -20.81
C LEU A 456 8.03 2.99 -19.98
N ALA A 457 8.42 1.86 -19.37
CA ALA A 457 9.67 1.75 -18.63
C ALA A 457 10.89 2.00 -19.53
N SER A 458 10.86 1.51 -20.78
CA SER A 458 11.92 1.72 -21.78
C SER A 458 12.06 3.21 -22.16
N GLU A 459 10.96 3.90 -22.46
CA GLU A 459 11.01 5.33 -22.81
C GLU A 459 11.42 6.21 -21.61
N ILE A 460 11.02 5.87 -20.37
CA ILE A 460 11.48 6.57 -19.17
C ILE A 460 12.97 6.33 -18.93
N ALA A 461 13.45 5.09 -19.05
CA ALA A 461 14.87 4.77 -18.93
C ALA A 461 15.72 5.53 -19.95
N LYS A 462 15.24 5.63 -21.19
CA LYS A 462 15.85 6.39 -22.29
C LYS A 462 15.84 7.91 -22.06
N HIS A 463 14.81 8.45 -21.41
CA HIS A 463 14.73 9.88 -21.05
C HIS A 463 15.62 10.25 -19.86
N ILE A 464 15.86 9.33 -18.92
CA ILE A 464 16.65 9.56 -17.70
C ILE A 464 18.12 9.13 -17.89
N GLY A 465 18.41 8.19 -18.79
CA GLY A 465 19.75 7.67 -19.04
C GLY A 465 20.17 6.49 -18.13
N ILE A 466 19.21 5.71 -17.63
CA ILE A 466 19.46 4.64 -16.64
C ILE A 466 19.36 3.22 -17.22
N LYS A 467 20.19 2.31 -16.71
CA LYS A 467 20.01 0.86 -16.89
C LYS A 467 18.95 0.36 -15.91
N TYR A 468 18.11 -0.57 -16.34
CA TYR A 468 17.02 -1.10 -15.50
C TYR A 468 16.82 -2.60 -15.65
N LYS A 469 16.27 -3.24 -14.61
CA LYS A 469 15.85 -4.64 -14.62
C LYS A 469 14.41 -4.76 -14.16
N ILE A 470 13.56 -5.42 -14.95
CA ILE A 470 12.19 -5.74 -14.58
C ILE A 470 12.20 -6.89 -13.54
N SER A 471 11.44 -6.71 -12.47
CA SER A 471 11.21 -7.70 -11.42
C SER A 471 9.70 -7.84 -11.21
N ILE A 472 9.22 -9.09 -11.18
CA ILE A 472 7.81 -9.38 -10.93
C ILE A 472 7.58 -9.53 -9.43
N VAL A 473 6.56 -8.84 -8.90
CA VAL A 473 6.19 -8.91 -7.49
C VAL A 473 5.83 -10.36 -7.07
N PRO A 474 6.50 -10.96 -6.06
CA PRO A 474 6.35 -12.39 -5.76
C PRO A 474 4.97 -12.82 -5.24
N ASP A 475 4.22 -11.92 -4.60
CA ASP A 475 2.92 -12.22 -4.00
C ASP A 475 1.72 -11.94 -4.93
N GLY A 476 1.98 -11.42 -6.13
CA GLY A 476 0.97 -11.09 -7.13
C GLY A 476 0.02 -9.96 -6.71
N LYS A 477 0.40 -9.07 -5.78
CA LYS A 477 -0.47 -8.00 -5.27
C LYS A 477 0.07 -6.60 -5.59
N TYR A 478 -0.85 -5.66 -5.79
CA TYR A 478 -0.52 -4.24 -5.92
C TYR A 478 0.09 -3.65 -4.65
N GLY A 479 -0.46 -4.04 -3.51
CA GLY A 479 -0.07 -3.57 -2.20
C GLY A 479 -1.22 -2.92 -1.44
N ALA A 480 -1.53 -3.54 -0.30
CA ALA A 480 -2.46 -3.09 0.71
C ALA A 480 -1.81 -3.23 2.09
N ARG A 481 -2.23 -2.37 3.03
CA ARG A 481 -1.77 -2.40 4.41
C ARG A 481 -2.63 -3.38 5.20
N ASP A 482 -2.01 -4.36 5.84
CA ASP A 482 -2.66 -5.26 6.77
C ASP A 482 -3.23 -4.46 7.97
N PRO A 483 -4.52 -4.60 8.32
CA PRO A 483 -5.11 -3.88 9.45
C PRO A 483 -4.52 -4.27 10.81
N GLU A 484 -4.03 -5.50 10.98
CA GLU A 484 -3.49 -6.00 12.26
C GLU A 484 -1.98 -5.71 12.35
N THR A 485 -1.20 -6.30 11.45
CA THR A 485 0.28 -6.19 11.50
C THR A 485 0.81 -4.82 11.06
N LYS A 486 -0.03 -4.01 10.39
CA LYS A 486 0.33 -2.74 9.73
C LYS A 486 1.39 -2.84 8.63
N ILE A 487 1.80 -4.05 8.25
CA ILE A 487 2.77 -4.35 7.19
C ILE A 487 2.14 -4.08 5.81
N TRP A 488 2.96 -3.61 4.87
CA TRP A 488 2.56 -3.46 3.47
C TRP A 488 2.98 -4.68 2.65
N ASN A 489 2.04 -5.27 1.90
CA ASN A 489 2.34 -6.31 0.93
C ASN A 489 2.48 -5.73 -0.50
N GLY A 490 2.67 -6.58 -1.50
CA GLY A 490 2.73 -6.20 -2.90
C GLY A 490 3.85 -5.22 -3.28
N MET A 491 3.70 -4.61 -4.46
CA MET A 491 4.66 -3.62 -5.00
C MET A 491 4.87 -2.43 -4.06
N VAL A 492 3.84 -1.98 -3.34
CA VAL A 492 3.99 -0.92 -2.33
C VAL A 492 4.95 -1.36 -1.21
N GLY A 493 4.82 -2.59 -0.71
CA GLY A 493 5.76 -3.15 0.26
C GLY A 493 7.19 -3.21 -0.29
N GLU A 494 7.38 -3.60 -1.56
CA GLU A 494 8.71 -3.64 -2.16
C GLU A 494 9.39 -2.27 -2.24
N LEU A 495 8.64 -1.19 -2.48
CA LEU A 495 9.18 0.17 -2.44
C LEU A 495 9.43 0.66 -1.00
N VAL A 496 8.48 0.45 -0.08
CA VAL A 496 8.59 0.87 1.33
C VAL A 496 9.79 0.21 2.02
N TYR A 497 10.03 -1.07 1.75
CA TYR A 497 11.16 -1.81 2.32
C TYR A 497 12.44 -1.70 1.48
N GLY A 498 12.42 -1.07 0.30
CA GLY A 498 13.62 -0.98 -0.56
C GLY A 498 14.09 -2.33 -1.11
N LYS A 499 13.14 -3.17 -1.54
CA LYS A 499 13.39 -4.34 -2.43
C LYS A 499 13.41 -3.91 -3.90
N ALA A 500 12.72 -2.82 -4.24
CA ALA A 500 12.72 -2.19 -5.56
C ALA A 500 12.91 -0.67 -5.44
N GLU A 501 13.41 -0.03 -6.51
CA GLU A 501 13.74 1.40 -6.54
C GLU A 501 12.68 2.25 -7.26
N ILE A 502 11.85 1.62 -8.09
CA ILE A 502 10.74 2.23 -8.84
C ILE A 502 9.68 1.16 -9.16
N ALA A 503 8.41 1.54 -9.20
CA ALA A 503 7.32 0.67 -9.65
C ALA A 503 6.64 1.27 -10.89
N VAL A 504 6.78 0.57 -12.03
CA VAL A 504 6.13 0.93 -13.30
C VAL A 504 5.06 -0.12 -13.59
N ALA A 505 3.84 0.18 -13.16
CA ALA A 505 2.72 -0.75 -13.12
C ALA A 505 1.37 0.02 -13.17
N PRO A 506 0.23 -0.65 -13.40
CA PRO A 506 -1.11 -0.09 -13.20
C PRO A 506 -1.42 0.13 -11.69
N LEU A 507 -0.64 1.00 -11.03
CA LEU A 507 -0.77 1.28 -9.59
C LEU A 507 -1.62 2.54 -9.37
N THR A 508 -2.86 2.36 -8.92
CA THR A 508 -3.76 3.49 -8.60
C THR A 508 -3.15 4.38 -7.51
N ILE A 509 -3.07 5.69 -7.79
CA ILE A 509 -2.71 6.70 -6.78
C ILE A 509 -3.83 6.76 -5.72
N THR A 510 -3.46 6.68 -4.44
CA THR A 510 -4.42 6.76 -3.32
C THR A 510 -3.74 7.37 -2.10
N LEU A 511 -4.52 8.12 -1.29
CA LEU A 511 -4.02 8.81 -0.08
C LEU A 511 -3.18 7.89 0.83
N VAL A 512 -3.67 6.70 1.14
CA VAL A 512 -2.99 5.74 2.03
C VAL A 512 -1.67 5.21 1.47
N ARG A 513 -1.46 5.26 0.14
CA ARG A 513 -0.18 4.90 -0.49
C ARG A 513 0.76 6.10 -0.53
N GLU A 514 0.24 7.28 -0.84
CA GLU A 514 1.01 8.55 -0.87
C GLU A 514 1.60 8.94 0.50
N GLU A 515 1.01 8.46 1.60
CA GLU A 515 1.61 8.54 2.94
C GLU A 515 2.99 7.84 3.05
N VAL A 516 3.21 6.75 2.30
CA VAL A 516 4.39 5.85 2.46
C VAL A 516 5.32 5.77 1.25
N ILE A 517 4.83 6.11 0.05
CA ILE A 517 5.59 6.14 -1.22
C ILE A 517 5.25 7.40 -2.01
N ASP A 518 6.21 7.92 -2.78
CA ASP A 518 6.01 9.11 -3.61
C ASP A 518 5.55 8.71 -5.02
N PHE A 519 4.52 9.37 -5.55
CA PHE A 519 4.03 9.19 -6.91
C PHE A 519 4.48 10.30 -7.88
N SER A 520 4.64 9.95 -9.16
CA SER A 520 4.66 10.90 -10.27
C SER A 520 3.28 11.51 -10.52
N LYS A 521 3.20 12.53 -11.38
CA LYS A 521 1.94 12.88 -12.06
C LYS A 521 1.37 11.65 -12.79
N PRO A 522 0.04 11.52 -12.88
CA PRO A 522 -0.57 10.34 -13.47
C PRO A 522 -0.27 10.26 -14.98
N PHE A 523 0.13 9.07 -15.45
CA PHE A 523 0.40 8.82 -16.87
C PHE A 523 -0.84 8.32 -17.63
N MET A 524 -1.89 7.91 -16.91
CA MET A 524 -3.15 7.46 -17.48
C MET A 524 -4.31 7.77 -16.52
N SER A 525 -5.32 8.48 -17.03
CA SER A 525 -6.55 8.77 -16.29
C SER A 525 -7.59 7.66 -16.49
N LEU A 526 -8.32 7.33 -15.42
CA LEU A 526 -9.27 6.22 -15.37
C LEU A 526 -10.31 6.44 -14.28
N GLY A 527 -11.24 5.50 -14.13
CA GLY A 527 -12.12 5.42 -12.96
C GLY A 527 -12.74 4.04 -12.85
N ILE A 528 -13.50 3.81 -11.78
CA ILE A 528 -14.34 2.60 -11.64
C ILE A 528 -15.40 2.64 -12.74
N SER A 529 -15.60 1.51 -13.42
CA SER A 529 -16.57 1.32 -14.48
C SER A 529 -17.36 0.04 -14.27
N ILE A 530 -18.50 -0.06 -14.94
CA ILE A 530 -19.38 -1.22 -14.89
C ILE A 530 -19.13 -2.06 -16.14
N MET A 531 -18.74 -3.32 -15.96
CA MET A 531 -18.72 -4.33 -17.02
C MET A 531 -19.96 -5.21 -16.92
N ILE A 532 -20.73 -5.28 -18.00
CA ILE A 532 -21.80 -6.28 -18.17
C ILE A 532 -21.50 -7.19 -19.35
N LYS A 533 -22.25 -8.28 -19.44
CA LYS A 533 -22.28 -9.08 -20.67
C LYS A 533 -23.04 -8.28 -21.74
N LYS A 534 -22.46 -8.15 -22.93
CA LYS A 534 -23.11 -7.51 -24.08
C LYS A 534 -24.43 -8.25 -24.37
N PRO A 535 -25.58 -7.56 -24.39
CA PRO A 535 -26.86 -8.22 -24.62
C PRO A 535 -26.86 -8.84 -26.01
N GLN A 536 -27.29 -10.09 -26.11
CA GLN A 536 -27.58 -10.67 -27.42
C GLN A 536 -28.81 -9.97 -27.98
N LYS A 537 -28.86 -9.78 -29.31
CA LYS A 537 -30.05 -9.26 -30.00
C LYS A 537 -31.26 -10.05 -29.52
N SER A 538 -32.21 -9.37 -28.89
CA SER A 538 -33.41 -10.01 -28.35
C SER A 538 -34.21 -10.60 -29.50
N LYS A 539 -34.44 -11.91 -29.49
CA LYS A 539 -35.35 -12.54 -30.45
C LYS A 539 -36.73 -11.90 -30.26
N PRO A 540 -37.40 -11.46 -31.35
CA PRO A 540 -38.75 -10.91 -31.24
C PRO A 540 -39.69 -11.87 -30.52
N GLY A 541 -40.61 -11.33 -29.72
CA GLY A 541 -41.62 -12.13 -29.05
C GLY A 541 -42.57 -12.80 -30.05
N VAL A 542 -43.29 -13.84 -29.61
CA VAL A 542 -44.27 -14.56 -30.45
C VAL A 542 -45.35 -13.63 -31.04
N PHE A 543 -45.65 -12.53 -30.34
CA PHE A 543 -46.60 -11.50 -30.74
C PHE A 543 -45.96 -10.21 -31.28
N SER A 544 -44.67 -10.23 -31.67
CA SER A 544 -43.95 -9.02 -32.12
C SER A 544 -44.50 -8.37 -33.39
N PHE A 545 -45.43 -9.04 -34.09
CA PHE A 545 -46.18 -8.43 -35.19
C PHE A 545 -47.21 -7.40 -34.69
N LEU A 546 -47.51 -7.32 -33.39
CA LEU A 546 -48.36 -6.27 -32.80
C LEU A 546 -47.57 -4.99 -32.49
N ASP A 547 -46.27 -5.11 -32.19
CA ASP A 547 -45.35 -4.02 -31.83
C ASP A 547 -45.28 -2.82 -32.81
N PRO A 548 -45.51 -2.94 -34.14
CA PRO A 548 -45.49 -1.81 -35.09
C PRO A 548 -46.56 -0.73 -34.84
N LEU A 549 -47.59 -1.02 -34.02
CA LEU A 549 -48.60 -0.08 -33.55
C LEU A 549 -48.69 -0.14 -32.03
N ALA A 550 -48.73 1.03 -31.38
CA ALA A 550 -48.87 1.12 -29.94
C ALA A 550 -50.22 0.55 -29.45
N TYR A 551 -50.26 0.03 -28.23
CA TYR A 551 -51.44 -0.63 -27.66
C TYR A 551 -52.68 0.28 -27.63
N GLU A 552 -52.47 1.58 -27.42
CA GLU A 552 -53.49 2.63 -27.45
C GLU A 552 -54.16 2.71 -28.83
N ILE A 553 -53.40 2.54 -29.91
CA ILE A 553 -53.91 2.55 -31.29
C ILE A 553 -54.78 1.31 -31.55
N TRP A 554 -54.35 0.14 -31.07
CA TRP A 554 -55.15 -1.10 -31.15
C TRP A 554 -56.50 -0.95 -30.45
N MET A 555 -56.53 -0.36 -29.25
CA MET A 555 -57.78 -0.08 -28.53
C MET A 555 -58.67 0.92 -29.31
N CYS A 556 -58.09 1.98 -29.87
CA CYS A 556 -58.82 2.94 -30.71
C CYS A 556 -59.41 2.30 -31.98
N ILE A 557 -58.70 1.36 -32.63
CA ILE A 557 -59.20 0.62 -33.79
C ILE A 557 -60.44 -0.22 -33.41
N VAL A 558 -60.41 -0.91 -32.26
CA VAL A 558 -61.55 -1.71 -31.79
C VAL A 558 -62.77 -0.83 -31.49
N PHE A 559 -62.59 0.31 -30.83
CA PHE A 559 -63.69 1.25 -30.58
C PHE A 559 -64.23 1.89 -31.87
N ALA A 560 -63.35 2.25 -32.81
CA ALA A 560 -63.75 2.80 -34.11
C ALA A 560 -64.53 1.77 -34.95
N TYR A 561 -64.09 0.50 -34.97
CA TYR A 561 -64.79 -0.60 -35.63
C TYR A 561 -66.22 -0.78 -35.10
N ILE A 562 -66.41 -0.88 -33.78
CA ILE A 562 -67.73 -1.00 -33.17
C ILE A 562 -68.57 0.25 -33.45
N GLY A 563 -67.98 1.44 -33.32
CA GLY A 563 -68.65 2.72 -33.60
C GLY A 563 -69.16 2.82 -35.04
N VAL A 564 -68.34 2.47 -36.03
CA VAL A 564 -68.74 2.45 -37.46
C VAL A 564 -69.80 1.39 -37.72
N SER A 565 -69.70 0.20 -37.12
CA SER A 565 -70.73 -0.84 -37.23
C SER A 565 -72.10 -0.37 -36.73
N VAL A 566 -72.13 0.31 -35.58
CA VAL A 566 -73.36 0.87 -35.00
C VAL A 566 -73.90 2.02 -35.83
N VAL A 567 -73.04 2.93 -36.31
CA VAL A 567 -73.46 4.03 -37.18
C VAL A 567 -74.04 3.52 -38.49
N LEU A 568 -73.41 2.52 -39.13
CA LEU A 568 -73.95 1.88 -40.33
C LEU A 568 -75.29 1.21 -40.07
N PHE A 569 -75.44 0.45 -38.98
CA PHE A 569 -76.70 -0.18 -38.58
C PHE A 569 -77.83 0.84 -38.31
N LEU A 570 -77.53 1.98 -37.71
CA LEU A 570 -78.51 3.05 -37.51
C LEU A 570 -78.88 3.71 -38.85
N VAL A 571 -77.89 4.05 -39.68
CA VAL A 571 -78.12 4.68 -40.99
C VAL A 571 -78.92 3.76 -41.92
N SER A 572 -78.65 2.45 -41.94
CA SER A 572 -79.43 1.50 -42.73
C SER A 572 -80.86 1.33 -42.21
N ARG A 573 -81.07 1.37 -40.88
CA ARG A 573 -82.41 1.24 -40.28
C ARG A 573 -83.28 2.49 -40.47
N PHE A 574 -82.67 3.68 -40.60
CA PHE A 574 -83.37 4.97 -40.76
C PHE A 574 -83.45 5.48 -42.20
N SER A 575 -82.55 5.10 -43.10
CA SER A 575 -82.57 5.55 -44.50
C SER A 575 -83.61 4.77 -45.31
N PRO A 576 -84.67 5.42 -45.86
CA PRO A 576 -85.71 4.71 -46.62
C PRO A 576 -85.15 4.01 -47.88
N TYR A 577 -84.05 4.51 -48.42
CA TYR A 577 -83.41 4.01 -49.65
C TYR A 577 -82.63 2.70 -49.49
N GLU A 578 -82.56 2.13 -48.27
CA GLU A 578 -81.96 0.79 -48.03
C GLU A 578 -83.00 -0.30 -47.76
N TRP A 579 -84.29 0.05 -47.76
CA TRP A 579 -85.38 -0.91 -47.67
C TRP A 579 -85.75 -1.36 -49.07
N HIS A 580 -85.77 -2.67 -49.32
CA HIS A 580 -86.35 -3.20 -50.55
C HIS A 580 -87.85 -2.87 -50.57
N ALA A 581 -88.35 -2.37 -51.69
CA ALA A 581 -89.74 -2.56 -52.05
C ALA A 581 -89.72 -3.62 -53.14
N GLU A 582 -90.26 -4.81 -52.85
CA GLU A 582 -90.45 -5.83 -53.89
C GLU A 582 -91.52 -5.31 -54.86
N GLU A 583 -91.14 -5.09 -56.12
CA GLU A 583 -92.12 -5.10 -57.21
C GLU A 583 -92.61 -6.56 -57.34
N PRO A 584 -93.93 -6.83 -57.41
CA PRO A 584 -94.41 -8.20 -57.45
C PRO A 584 -94.00 -8.88 -58.75
N GLU A 585 -93.27 -10.01 -58.67
CA GLU A 585 -93.07 -10.87 -59.85
C GLU A 585 -94.42 -11.48 -60.28
N GLU A 586 -94.73 -11.40 -61.57
CA GLU A 586 -95.91 -12.03 -62.16
C GLU A 586 -95.75 -13.57 -62.14
N GLY A 587 -96.31 -14.26 -61.13
CA GLY A 587 -96.55 -15.70 -61.24
C GLY A 587 -96.36 -16.62 -60.03
N ALA A 588 -96.55 -16.15 -58.78
CA ALA A 588 -96.58 -17.03 -57.61
C ALA A 588 -97.82 -16.82 -56.73
N THR A 589 -98.45 -17.92 -56.31
CA THR A 589 -99.71 -17.95 -55.55
C THR A 589 -99.57 -17.61 -54.07
N GLU A 590 -100.67 -17.11 -53.51
CA GLU A 590 -100.87 -16.61 -52.15
C GLU A 590 -100.27 -17.46 -51.00
N GLN A 591 -99.56 -16.80 -50.05
CA GLN A 591 -99.66 -17.11 -48.62
C GLN A 591 -99.01 -16.06 -47.68
N GLY A 592 -99.84 -15.36 -46.89
CA GLY A 592 -99.44 -14.73 -45.62
C GLY A 592 -98.94 -13.27 -45.66
N PRO A 593 -99.51 -12.34 -44.87
CA PRO A 593 -98.98 -10.98 -44.73
C PRO A 593 -97.75 -10.98 -43.82
N THR A 594 -96.60 -10.54 -44.35
CA THR A 594 -95.38 -10.32 -43.56
C THR A 594 -95.05 -8.84 -43.52
N ASP A 595 -95.49 -8.15 -42.46
CA ASP A 595 -95.20 -6.72 -42.23
C ASP A 595 -93.71 -6.48 -41.90
N GLN A 596 -92.85 -6.49 -42.93
CA GLN A 596 -91.64 -5.65 -43.08
C GLN A 596 -90.79 -6.17 -44.25
N PRO A 597 -90.34 -5.30 -45.18
CA PRO A 597 -89.37 -5.72 -46.19
C PRO A 597 -88.01 -6.06 -45.54
N PRO A 598 -87.26 -7.04 -46.09
CA PRO A 598 -85.97 -7.43 -45.53
C PRO A 598 -84.92 -6.34 -45.75
N ASN A 599 -84.47 -5.70 -44.68
CA ASN A 599 -83.25 -4.90 -44.70
C ASN A 599 -82.04 -5.83 -44.49
N GLU A 600 -81.17 -5.93 -45.50
CA GLU A 600 -79.99 -6.79 -45.48
C GLU A 600 -78.96 -6.38 -44.41
N PHE A 601 -78.95 -5.12 -43.96
CA PHE A 601 -78.04 -4.61 -42.93
C PHE A 601 -78.59 -4.82 -41.50
N GLY A 602 -78.67 -6.08 -41.09
CA GLY A 602 -78.76 -6.44 -39.66
C GLY A 602 -77.52 -6.03 -38.86
N ILE A 603 -77.58 -6.10 -37.53
CA ILE A 603 -76.45 -5.65 -36.67
C ILE A 603 -75.19 -6.50 -36.87
N PHE A 604 -75.35 -7.81 -37.07
CA PHE A 604 -74.26 -8.73 -37.41
C PHE A 604 -73.74 -8.52 -38.83
N ASN A 605 -74.61 -8.21 -39.79
CA ASN A 605 -74.21 -7.94 -41.18
C ASN A 605 -73.46 -6.59 -41.29
N SER A 606 -73.80 -5.61 -40.44
CA SER A 606 -73.09 -4.32 -40.33
C SER A 606 -71.69 -4.49 -39.69
N LEU A 607 -71.58 -5.34 -38.65
CA LEU A 607 -70.28 -5.77 -38.11
C LEU A 607 -69.45 -6.51 -39.17
N TRP A 608 -70.06 -7.47 -39.88
CA TRP A 608 -69.39 -8.24 -40.93
C TRP A 608 -68.90 -7.36 -42.09
N PHE A 609 -69.73 -6.42 -42.57
CA PHE A 609 -69.37 -5.45 -43.60
C PHE A 609 -68.17 -4.60 -43.17
N SER A 610 -68.19 -4.03 -41.96
CA SER A 610 -67.09 -3.18 -41.48
C SER A 610 -65.81 -3.98 -41.24
N LEU A 611 -65.90 -5.27 -40.89
CA LEU A 611 -64.76 -6.19 -40.78
C LEU A 611 -64.18 -6.56 -42.16
N GLY A 612 -65.02 -6.92 -43.14
CA GLY A 612 -64.59 -7.23 -44.51
C GLY A 612 -63.95 -6.02 -45.22
N ALA A 613 -64.47 -4.82 -44.94
CA ALA A 613 -63.86 -3.54 -45.34
C ALA A 613 -62.53 -3.24 -44.64
N PHE A 614 -62.36 -3.68 -43.38
CA PHE A 614 -61.08 -3.57 -42.67
C PHE A 614 -60.05 -4.56 -43.22
N MET A 615 -60.44 -5.80 -43.51
CA MET A 615 -59.53 -6.85 -44.00
C MET A 615 -59.22 -6.78 -45.51
N GLN A 616 -59.68 -5.74 -46.22
CA GLN A 616 -59.48 -5.53 -47.66
C GLN A 616 -60.03 -6.66 -48.56
N GLN A 617 -60.97 -7.48 -48.06
CA GLN A 617 -61.55 -8.61 -48.81
C GLN A 617 -62.88 -8.26 -49.49
N GLY A 618 -63.51 -7.15 -49.10
CA GLY A 618 -64.84 -6.77 -49.58
C GLY A 618 -65.96 -7.52 -48.85
N CYS A 619 -67.19 -7.30 -49.31
CA CYS A 619 -68.40 -7.98 -48.85
C CYS A 619 -69.43 -7.95 -49.99
N ASP A 620 -70.24 -9.00 -50.12
CA ASP A 620 -71.28 -9.08 -51.15
C ASP A 620 -72.40 -8.04 -50.94
N ILE A 621 -72.58 -7.59 -49.70
CA ILE A 621 -73.55 -6.57 -49.29
C ILE A 621 -72.87 -5.19 -49.32
N SER A 622 -73.49 -4.20 -49.97
CA SER A 622 -72.96 -2.83 -50.06
C SER A 622 -74.02 -1.76 -49.78
N PRO A 623 -73.67 -0.67 -49.06
CA PRO A 623 -74.64 0.37 -48.71
C PRO A 623 -75.14 1.09 -49.97
N ARG A 624 -76.46 1.15 -50.13
CA ARG A 624 -77.12 1.81 -51.27
C ARG A 624 -77.36 3.29 -51.02
N SER A 625 -77.62 3.69 -49.77
CA SER A 625 -77.87 5.09 -49.43
C SER A 625 -76.62 5.95 -49.53
N LEU A 626 -76.79 7.23 -49.90
CA LEU A 626 -75.71 8.20 -49.94
C LEU A 626 -75.04 8.35 -48.55
N SER A 627 -75.84 8.34 -47.48
CA SER A 627 -75.36 8.37 -46.10
C SER A 627 -74.50 7.15 -45.74
N GLY A 628 -74.95 5.94 -46.06
CA GLY A 628 -74.19 4.71 -45.80
C GLY A 628 -72.90 4.65 -46.61
N ARG A 629 -72.92 5.12 -47.86
CA ARG A 629 -71.73 5.25 -48.73
C ARG A 629 -70.71 6.25 -48.20
N ILE A 630 -71.13 7.36 -47.60
CA ILE A 630 -70.20 8.32 -46.97
C ILE A 630 -69.53 7.67 -45.75
N VAL A 631 -70.28 6.99 -44.88
CA VAL A 631 -69.72 6.29 -43.72
C VAL A 631 -68.75 5.18 -44.16
N GLY A 632 -69.13 4.38 -45.16
CA GLY A 632 -68.26 3.34 -45.74
C GLY A 632 -67.00 3.91 -46.40
N GLY A 633 -67.11 5.03 -47.12
CA GLY A 633 -65.98 5.69 -47.79
C GLY A 633 -64.98 6.31 -46.81
N VAL A 634 -65.46 6.92 -45.72
CA VAL A 634 -64.59 7.43 -44.63
C VAL A 634 -63.92 6.26 -43.90
N TRP A 635 -64.63 5.16 -43.67
CA TRP A 635 -64.05 3.94 -43.10
C TRP A 635 -62.96 3.36 -44.01
N TRP A 636 -63.20 3.23 -45.32
CA TRP A 636 -62.18 2.78 -46.28
C TRP A 636 -60.93 3.66 -46.30
N PHE A 637 -61.08 4.99 -46.22
CA PHE A 637 -59.92 5.87 -46.13
C PHE A 637 -59.14 5.67 -44.82
N PHE A 638 -59.84 5.52 -43.70
CA PHE A 638 -59.22 5.22 -42.41
C PHE A 638 -58.47 3.87 -42.43
N THR A 639 -59.08 2.79 -42.93
CA THR A 639 -58.44 1.46 -42.95
C THR A 639 -57.25 1.40 -43.90
N LEU A 640 -57.32 2.08 -45.06
CA LEU A 640 -56.21 2.23 -46.00
C LEU A 640 -54.99 2.88 -45.31
N ILE A 641 -55.19 4.00 -44.60
CA ILE A 641 -54.09 4.70 -43.91
C ILE A 641 -53.50 3.85 -42.78
N ILE A 642 -54.33 3.23 -41.94
CA ILE A 642 -53.89 2.38 -40.83
C ILE A 642 -53.06 1.19 -41.34
N ILE A 643 -53.53 0.47 -42.36
CA ILE A 643 -52.83 -0.71 -42.90
C ILE A 643 -51.54 -0.31 -43.64
N SER A 644 -51.55 0.81 -44.36
CA SER A 644 -50.34 1.36 -44.98
C SER A 644 -49.29 1.74 -43.93
N SER A 645 -49.70 2.39 -42.83
CA SER A 645 -48.80 2.73 -41.73
C SER A 645 -48.27 1.49 -40.99
N TYR A 646 -49.11 0.47 -40.80
CA TYR A 646 -48.71 -0.80 -40.20
C TYR A 646 -47.66 -1.52 -41.06
N THR A 647 -47.88 -1.63 -42.38
CA THR A 647 -46.92 -2.29 -43.28
C THR A 647 -45.58 -1.54 -43.36
N ALA A 648 -45.59 -0.21 -43.36
CA ALA A 648 -44.39 0.61 -43.30
C ALA A 648 -43.61 0.44 -41.98
N ASN A 649 -44.29 0.50 -40.83
CA ASN A 649 -43.67 0.33 -39.52
C ASN A 649 -43.14 -1.10 -39.31
N LEU A 650 -43.87 -2.12 -39.78
CA LEU A 650 -43.43 -3.52 -39.71
C LEU A 650 -42.13 -3.73 -40.51
N ALA A 651 -42.02 -3.15 -41.71
CA ALA A 651 -40.79 -3.20 -42.51
C ALA A 651 -39.61 -2.47 -41.81
N ALA A 652 -39.86 -1.35 -41.16
CA ALA A 652 -38.85 -0.63 -40.38
C ALA A 652 -38.42 -1.43 -39.12
N PHE A 653 -39.36 -2.08 -38.43
CA PHE A 653 -39.08 -2.86 -37.22
C PHE A 653 -38.25 -4.11 -37.54
N LEU A 654 -38.58 -4.81 -38.64
CA LEU A 654 -37.85 -5.99 -39.11
C LEU A 654 -36.43 -5.68 -39.62
N THR A 655 -36.11 -4.42 -39.92
CA THR A 655 -34.76 -4.01 -40.38
C THR A 655 -33.86 -3.46 -39.27
N VAL A 656 -34.39 -3.17 -38.08
CA VAL A 656 -33.67 -2.47 -36.99
C VAL A 656 -33.70 -3.26 -35.68
N GLU A 657 -32.86 -4.28 -35.58
CA GLU A 657 -32.61 -5.03 -34.33
C GLU A 657 -31.76 -4.20 -33.35
N ARG A 658 -32.38 -3.34 -32.53
CA ARG A 658 -31.66 -2.57 -31.50
C ARG A 658 -31.23 -3.45 -30.33
N MET A 659 -29.97 -3.31 -29.91
CA MET A 659 -29.50 -3.82 -28.61
C MET A 659 -29.95 -2.84 -27.52
N VAL A 660 -30.76 -3.31 -26.57
CA VAL A 660 -31.15 -2.54 -25.38
C VAL A 660 -30.34 -3.02 -24.17
N SER A 661 -29.69 -2.11 -23.45
CA SER A 661 -29.02 -2.42 -22.19
C SER A 661 -30.02 -2.31 -21.03
N PRO A 662 -30.08 -3.27 -20.09
CA PRO A 662 -30.92 -3.15 -18.90
C PRO A 662 -30.34 -2.23 -17.81
N ILE A 663 -29.08 -1.80 -17.96
CA ILE A 663 -28.36 -0.93 -17.02
C ILE A 663 -27.64 0.16 -17.80
N GLU A 664 -27.79 1.41 -17.36
CA GLU A 664 -27.02 2.55 -17.88
C GLU A 664 -26.16 3.20 -16.78
N SER A 665 -26.56 3.11 -15.51
CA SER A 665 -25.89 3.77 -14.39
C SER A 665 -25.63 2.86 -13.18
N ALA A 666 -24.77 3.32 -12.26
CA ALA A 666 -24.57 2.70 -10.96
C ALA A 666 -25.81 2.81 -10.05
N GLU A 667 -26.68 3.80 -10.28
CA GLU A 667 -27.92 3.92 -9.52
C GLU A 667 -28.91 2.81 -9.86
N ASP A 668 -28.97 2.41 -11.13
CA ASP A 668 -29.88 1.35 -11.59
C ASP A 668 -29.52 0.04 -10.90
N LEU A 669 -28.22 -0.30 -10.88
CA LEU A 669 -27.68 -1.42 -10.10
C LEU A 669 -28.08 -1.36 -8.62
N ALA A 670 -28.08 -0.17 -8.02
CA ALA A 670 -28.45 0.04 -6.61
C ALA A 670 -29.97 0.05 -6.35
N LYS A 671 -30.81 0.24 -7.38
CA LYS A 671 -32.29 0.20 -7.30
C LYS A 671 -32.81 -1.24 -7.38
N GLN A 672 -32.17 -2.10 -8.17
CA GLN A 672 -32.58 -3.49 -8.44
C GLN A 672 -31.77 -4.55 -7.67
N THR A 673 -32.21 -5.81 -7.71
CA THR A 673 -31.55 -6.96 -7.05
C THR A 673 -31.44 -8.23 -7.92
N GLU A 674 -31.88 -8.21 -9.18
CA GLU A 674 -31.82 -9.36 -10.09
C GLU A 674 -30.39 -9.61 -10.63
N ILE A 675 -29.70 -8.53 -10.95
CA ILE A 675 -28.32 -8.51 -11.43
C ILE A 675 -27.41 -8.25 -10.24
N ALA A 676 -26.71 -9.29 -9.80
CA ALA A 676 -25.73 -9.17 -8.73
C ALA A 676 -24.50 -8.38 -9.20
N TYR A 677 -23.77 -7.72 -8.29
CA TYR A 677 -22.57 -6.97 -8.63
C TYR A 677 -21.50 -7.05 -7.56
N GLY A 678 -20.23 -6.98 -7.97
CA GLY A 678 -19.08 -7.13 -7.08
C GLY A 678 -17.77 -6.59 -7.66
N THR A 679 -16.74 -6.54 -6.82
CA THR A 679 -15.40 -6.00 -7.12
C THR A 679 -14.31 -7.06 -6.91
N LEU A 680 -13.07 -6.73 -7.27
CA LEU A 680 -11.90 -7.48 -6.79
C LEU A 680 -11.79 -7.44 -5.25
N ASP A 681 -11.40 -8.56 -4.63
CA ASP A 681 -11.35 -8.74 -3.17
C ASP A 681 -10.22 -7.96 -2.47
N SER A 682 -9.13 -7.69 -3.19
CA SER A 682 -7.89 -7.04 -2.72
C SER A 682 -7.55 -5.73 -3.45
N GLY A 683 -8.55 -5.11 -4.09
CA GLY A 683 -8.39 -3.91 -4.93
C GLY A 683 -8.75 -2.57 -4.26
N SER A 684 -8.25 -1.47 -4.83
CA SER A 684 -8.59 -0.09 -4.45
C SER A 684 -10.10 0.20 -4.59
N THR A 685 -10.76 -0.43 -5.56
CA THR A 685 -12.22 -0.36 -5.78
C THR A 685 -13.04 -0.84 -4.58
N LYS A 686 -12.62 -1.92 -3.89
CA LYS A 686 -13.33 -2.43 -2.71
C LYS A 686 -13.24 -1.46 -1.54
N GLU A 687 -12.05 -0.91 -1.30
CA GLU A 687 -11.81 0.06 -0.23
C GLU A 687 -12.51 1.41 -0.52
N PHE A 688 -12.64 1.79 -1.80
CA PHE A 688 -13.46 2.93 -2.21
C PHE A 688 -14.92 2.78 -1.76
N PHE A 689 -15.58 1.66 -2.11
CA PHE A 689 -16.97 1.43 -1.68
C PHE A 689 -17.10 1.33 -0.15
N ARG A 690 -16.12 0.71 0.54
CA ARG A 690 -16.08 0.63 2.01
C ARG A 690 -15.97 2.00 2.70
N ARG A 691 -15.23 2.95 2.13
CA ARG A 691 -15.00 4.29 2.72
C ARG A 691 -15.97 5.36 2.21
N SER A 692 -16.67 5.10 1.12
CA SER A 692 -17.56 6.07 0.47
C SER A 692 -18.64 6.59 1.42
N LYS A 693 -19.01 7.86 1.24
CA LYS A 693 -20.07 8.56 1.98
C LYS A 693 -21.23 9.01 1.08
N ILE A 694 -21.24 8.56 -0.17
CA ILE A 694 -22.31 8.82 -1.13
C ILE A 694 -23.36 7.71 -0.95
N ALA A 695 -24.62 8.10 -0.67
CA ALA A 695 -25.69 7.16 -0.28
C ALA A 695 -25.89 5.99 -1.27
N VAL A 696 -25.76 6.25 -2.58
CA VAL A 696 -25.83 5.20 -3.62
C VAL A 696 -24.72 4.15 -3.42
N TYR A 697 -23.48 4.60 -3.23
CA TYR A 697 -22.31 3.74 -3.06
C TYR A 697 -22.29 3.05 -1.68
N GLU A 698 -22.84 3.67 -0.65
CA GLU A 698 -23.01 3.06 0.68
C GLU A 698 -24.08 1.95 0.66
N LYS A 699 -25.17 2.13 -0.11
CA LYS A 699 -26.17 1.09 -0.37
C LYS A 699 -25.54 -0.08 -1.15
N MET A 700 -24.76 0.21 -2.19
CA MET A 700 -24.02 -0.81 -2.94
C MET A 700 -23.01 -1.57 -2.06
N TRP A 701 -22.27 -0.88 -1.19
CA TRP A 701 -21.35 -1.52 -0.25
C TRP A 701 -22.08 -2.41 0.77
N SER A 702 -23.23 -1.96 1.28
CA SER A 702 -24.06 -2.73 2.20
C SER A 702 -24.52 -4.04 1.56
N TYR A 703 -25.02 -3.96 0.32
CA TYR A 703 -25.35 -5.13 -0.50
C TYR A 703 -24.14 -6.05 -0.71
N MET A 704 -23.00 -5.53 -1.19
CA MET A 704 -21.80 -6.34 -1.44
C MET A 704 -21.25 -7.01 -0.17
N LYS A 705 -21.44 -6.40 1.00
CA LYS A 705 -21.05 -6.95 2.30
C LYS A 705 -21.99 -8.07 2.77
N SER A 706 -23.29 -8.01 2.44
CA SER A 706 -24.30 -8.99 2.87
C SER A 706 -24.68 -10.03 1.80
N ALA A 707 -24.06 -9.98 0.62
CA ALA A 707 -24.42 -10.85 -0.50
C ALA A 707 -23.85 -12.26 -0.35
N GLU A 708 -24.74 -13.26 -0.30
CA GLU A 708 -24.42 -14.68 -0.32
C GLU A 708 -24.96 -15.32 -1.62
N PRO A 709 -24.14 -16.08 -2.38
CA PRO A 709 -22.70 -16.30 -2.21
C PRO A 709 -21.89 -15.04 -2.55
N THR A 710 -20.65 -14.98 -2.02
CA THR A 710 -19.77 -13.81 -2.16
C THR A 710 -19.71 -13.25 -3.58
N VAL A 711 -19.88 -11.94 -3.70
CA VAL A 711 -19.78 -11.19 -4.96
C VAL A 711 -18.34 -10.79 -5.28
N PHE A 712 -17.41 -10.86 -4.33
CA PHE A 712 -16.01 -10.51 -4.56
C PHE A 712 -15.28 -11.62 -5.33
N THR A 713 -14.33 -11.25 -6.20
CA THR A 713 -13.46 -12.19 -6.92
C THR A 713 -12.00 -12.00 -6.53
N LYS A 714 -11.19 -13.06 -6.59
CA LYS A 714 -9.77 -13.03 -6.24
C LYS A 714 -8.89 -12.44 -7.34
N THR A 715 -9.30 -12.61 -8.60
CA THR A 715 -8.59 -12.07 -9.77
C THR A 715 -9.52 -11.33 -10.72
N THR A 716 -8.94 -10.46 -11.56
CA THR A 716 -9.65 -9.76 -12.64
C THR A 716 -10.23 -10.75 -13.66
N ALA A 717 -9.47 -11.77 -14.05
CA ALA A 717 -9.88 -12.79 -15.02
C ALA A 717 -11.08 -13.63 -14.52
N GLU A 718 -11.13 -13.94 -13.22
CA GLU A 718 -12.27 -14.60 -12.57
C GLU A 718 -13.54 -13.73 -12.65
N GLY A 719 -13.42 -12.42 -12.39
CA GLY A 719 -14.52 -11.46 -12.52
C GLY A 719 -15.09 -11.39 -13.93
N VAL A 720 -14.22 -11.26 -14.94
CA VAL A 720 -14.61 -11.30 -16.36
C VAL A 720 -15.30 -12.62 -16.71
N ALA A 721 -14.72 -13.76 -16.31
CA ALA A 721 -15.31 -15.08 -16.56
C ALA A 721 -16.69 -15.25 -15.87
N ARG A 722 -16.88 -14.67 -14.68
CA ARG A 722 -18.18 -14.66 -13.98
C ARG A 722 -19.23 -13.88 -14.77
N VAL A 723 -18.93 -12.68 -15.26
CA VAL A 723 -19.84 -11.89 -16.13
C VAL A 723 -20.24 -12.69 -17.38
N ARG A 724 -19.25 -13.27 -18.08
CA ARG A 724 -19.49 -14.05 -19.31
C ARG A 724 -20.41 -15.25 -19.08
N LYS A 725 -20.23 -15.97 -17.96
CA LYS A 725 -21.02 -17.15 -17.58
C LYS A 725 -22.43 -16.81 -17.07
N SER A 726 -22.61 -15.70 -16.35
CA SER A 726 -23.87 -15.34 -15.69
C SER A 726 -25.01 -14.85 -16.61
N LYS A 727 -24.84 -14.88 -17.94
CA LYS A 727 -25.87 -14.50 -18.93
C LYS A 727 -26.56 -13.15 -18.65
N GLY A 728 -25.80 -12.15 -18.18
CA GLY A 728 -26.31 -10.81 -17.84
C GLY A 728 -26.78 -10.63 -16.40
N LYS A 729 -26.87 -11.69 -15.57
CA LYS A 729 -27.25 -11.60 -14.15
C LYS A 729 -26.10 -11.27 -13.18
N TYR A 730 -24.94 -10.88 -13.70
CA TYR A 730 -23.82 -10.40 -12.90
C TYR A 730 -23.07 -9.28 -13.61
N ALA A 731 -22.82 -8.17 -12.91
CA ALA A 731 -22.00 -7.06 -13.34
C ALA A 731 -20.70 -7.00 -12.52
N PHE A 732 -19.58 -6.67 -13.16
CA PHE A 732 -18.28 -6.57 -12.49
C PHE A 732 -17.79 -5.12 -12.46
N LEU A 733 -17.39 -4.67 -11.27
CA LEU A 733 -16.92 -3.31 -11.03
C LEU A 733 -15.40 -3.28 -11.02
N LEU A 734 -14.81 -2.74 -12.08
CA LEU A 734 -13.37 -2.69 -12.33
C LEU A 734 -12.93 -1.37 -12.98
N GLU A 735 -11.62 -1.12 -12.99
CA GLU A 735 -11.04 0.08 -13.59
C GLU A 735 -11.31 0.14 -15.12
N SER A 736 -11.67 1.33 -15.61
CA SER A 736 -12.18 1.56 -16.97
C SER A 736 -11.23 1.12 -18.08
N THR A 737 -9.94 1.27 -17.84
CA THR A 737 -8.84 0.81 -18.70
C THR A 737 -8.91 -0.69 -18.96
N MET A 738 -9.16 -1.49 -17.92
CA MET A 738 -9.26 -2.95 -18.04
C MET A 738 -10.59 -3.41 -18.63
N ASN A 739 -11.66 -2.62 -18.42
CA ASN A 739 -12.95 -2.84 -19.07
C ASN A 739 -12.87 -2.61 -20.58
N GLU A 740 -12.35 -1.44 -21.00
CA GLU A 740 -12.05 -1.07 -22.39
C GLU A 740 -11.16 -2.12 -23.07
N TYR A 741 -10.15 -2.65 -22.36
CA TYR A 741 -9.30 -3.72 -22.88
C TYR A 741 -10.05 -5.04 -23.10
N THR A 742 -10.87 -5.45 -22.12
CA THR A 742 -11.59 -6.73 -22.18
C THR A 742 -12.66 -6.74 -23.27
N GLU A 743 -13.29 -5.60 -23.53
CA GLU A 743 -14.22 -5.39 -24.65
C GLU A 743 -13.55 -5.60 -26.02
N GLN A 744 -12.26 -5.27 -26.16
CA GLN A 744 -11.46 -5.49 -27.38
C GLN A 744 -10.90 -6.92 -27.52
N ARG A 745 -11.22 -7.85 -26.61
CA ARG A 745 -10.74 -9.25 -26.63
C ARG A 745 -11.85 -10.24 -26.95
N LYS A 746 -11.51 -11.29 -27.70
CA LYS A 746 -12.46 -12.36 -28.05
C LYS A 746 -13.06 -13.00 -26.77
N PRO A 747 -14.37 -13.37 -26.79
CA PRO A 747 -15.28 -13.35 -27.93
C PRO A 747 -16.11 -12.05 -28.09
N CYS A 748 -15.60 -10.89 -27.63
CA CYS A 748 -16.28 -9.59 -27.78
C CYS A 748 -17.67 -9.51 -27.11
N ASP A 749 -17.85 -10.27 -26.02
CA ASP A 749 -19.13 -10.49 -25.35
C ASP A 749 -19.31 -9.68 -24.05
N THR A 750 -18.40 -8.76 -23.75
CA THR A 750 -18.47 -7.80 -22.64
C THR A 750 -18.61 -6.39 -23.19
N MET A 751 -19.25 -5.50 -22.43
CA MET A 751 -19.30 -4.07 -22.76
C MET A 751 -19.20 -3.21 -21.48
N LYS A 752 -18.61 -2.02 -21.63
CA LYS A 752 -18.68 -0.94 -20.64
C LYS A 752 -20.06 -0.27 -20.71
N VAL A 753 -20.69 -0.04 -19.54
CA VAL A 753 -21.90 0.78 -19.43
C VAL A 753 -21.69 1.96 -18.49
N GLY A 754 -22.33 3.08 -18.83
CA GLY A 754 -22.25 4.34 -18.09
C GLY A 754 -20.92 5.07 -18.19
N GLY A 755 -20.86 6.23 -17.53
CA GLY A 755 -19.61 6.92 -17.25
C GLY A 755 -18.78 6.24 -16.16
N ASN A 756 -17.57 6.74 -15.93
CA ASN A 756 -16.77 6.32 -14.78
C ASN A 756 -17.38 6.88 -13.48
N LEU A 757 -17.42 6.08 -12.42
CA LEU A 757 -18.02 6.42 -11.12
C LEU A 757 -17.17 7.41 -10.29
N ASP A 758 -15.87 7.49 -10.61
CA ASP A 758 -14.89 8.38 -9.99
C ASP A 758 -13.80 8.80 -11.00
N SER A 759 -12.91 9.70 -10.57
CA SER A 759 -11.73 10.12 -11.32
C SER A 759 -10.47 9.70 -10.56
N LYS A 760 -9.66 8.87 -11.20
CA LYS A 760 -8.43 8.26 -10.69
C LYS A 760 -7.34 8.33 -11.76
N GLY A 761 -6.11 8.04 -11.38
CA GLY A 761 -5.03 7.81 -12.33
C GLY A 761 -4.03 6.77 -11.83
N TYR A 762 -3.35 6.13 -12.78
CA TYR A 762 -2.12 5.40 -12.48
C TYR A 762 -0.95 6.37 -12.44
N GLY A 763 -0.12 6.25 -11.40
CA GLY A 763 1.12 6.99 -11.25
C GLY A 763 2.29 6.03 -11.10
N ILE A 764 3.47 6.48 -11.49
CA ILE A 764 4.71 5.72 -11.25
C ILE A 764 5.13 5.99 -9.82
N ALA A 765 5.38 4.93 -9.05
CA ALA A 765 5.74 5.06 -7.65
C ALA A 765 7.25 4.91 -7.44
N THR A 766 7.76 5.65 -6.46
CA THR A 766 9.14 5.64 -6.00
C THR A 766 9.17 5.58 -4.47
N PRO A 767 10.23 5.04 -3.84
CA PRO A 767 10.43 5.16 -2.41
C PRO A 767 10.41 6.63 -1.99
N LYS A 768 9.82 6.93 -0.83
CA LYS A 768 9.64 8.29 -0.34
C LYS A 768 10.99 9.02 -0.23
N GLY A 769 11.10 10.21 -0.83
CA GLY A 769 12.36 10.96 -0.89
C GLY A 769 13.39 10.46 -1.91
N SER A 770 13.05 9.53 -2.81
CA SER A 770 13.96 9.06 -3.86
C SER A 770 14.36 10.17 -4.85
N GLN A 771 15.65 10.25 -5.17
CA GLN A 771 16.18 11.19 -6.17
C GLN A 771 15.57 10.98 -7.58
N LEU A 772 15.17 9.74 -7.90
CA LEU A 772 14.54 9.40 -9.18
C LEU A 772 13.18 10.09 -9.37
N ARG A 773 12.47 10.45 -8.28
CA ARG A 773 11.11 11.01 -8.32
C ARG A 773 10.99 12.19 -9.27
N ASN A 774 11.89 13.17 -9.17
CA ASN A 774 11.81 14.40 -9.95
C ASN A 774 12.11 14.15 -11.44
N ALA A 775 13.13 13.31 -11.73
CA ALA A 775 13.48 12.93 -13.09
C ALA A 775 12.34 12.14 -13.78
N VAL A 776 11.77 11.14 -13.08
CA VAL A 776 10.62 10.36 -13.56
C VAL A 776 9.40 11.26 -13.78
N ASN A 777 9.12 12.17 -12.86
CA ASN A 777 7.97 13.07 -12.97
C ASN A 777 8.08 14.01 -14.18
N LEU A 778 9.27 14.57 -14.44
CA LEU A 778 9.53 15.38 -15.64
C LEU A 778 9.49 14.54 -16.92
N ALA A 779 9.99 13.30 -16.89
CA ALA A 779 9.91 12.38 -18.02
C ALA A 779 8.44 12.08 -18.38
N VAL A 780 7.60 11.71 -17.40
CA VAL A 780 6.16 11.44 -17.62
C VAL A 780 5.43 12.64 -18.23
N LEU A 781 5.70 13.86 -17.74
CA LEU A 781 5.12 15.08 -18.31
C LEU A 781 5.53 15.28 -19.78
N LYS A 782 6.83 15.11 -20.10
CA LYS A 782 7.34 15.24 -21.47
C LYS A 782 6.78 14.16 -22.41
N LEU A 783 6.61 12.92 -21.94
CA LEU A 783 5.97 11.85 -22.72
C LEU A 783 4.48 12.12 -22.99
N ASN A 784 3.81 12.82 -22.07
CA ASN A 784 2.42 13.27 -22.23
C ASN A 784 2.31 14.43 -23.24
N GLU A 785 3.15 15.46 -23.10
CA GLU A 785 3.20 16.61 -24.02
C GLU A 785 3.54 16.21 -25.47
N GLN A 786 4.33 15.15 -25.65
CA GLN A 786 4.65 14.58 -26.96
C GLN A 786 3.56 13.66 -27.54
N GLY A 787 2.47 13.40 -26.81
CA GLY A 787 1.41 12.46 -27.21
C GLY A 787 1.86 10.99 -27.26
N LEU A 788 3.02 10.64 -26.68
CA LEU A 788 3.54 9.28 -26.74
C LEU A 788 2.71 8.32 -25.87
N LEU A 789 2.19 8.81 -24.73
CA LEU A 789 1.32 8.02 -23.86
C LEU A 789 0.03 7.59 -24.56
N ASP A 790 -0.60 8.48 -25.33
CA ASP A 790 -1.78 8.17 -26.15
C ASP A 790 -1.45 7.20 -27.29
N LYS A 791 -0.31 7.40 -27.97
CA LYS A 791 0.18 6.46 -28.99
C LYS A 791 0.42 5.05 -28.42
N LEU A 792 0.99 4.96 -27.22
CA LEU A 792 1.16 3.68 -26.52
C LEU A 792 -0.20 3.09 -26.08
N LYS A 793 -1.17 3.90 -25.63
CA LYS A 793 -2.52 3.41 -25.29
C LYS A 793 -3.17 2.80 -26.53
N ASN A 794 -3.16 3.50 -27.67
CA ASN A 794 -3.74 3.01 -28.91
C ASN A 794 -3.09 1.69 -29.38
N LYS A 795 -1.75 1.61 -29.36
CA LYS A 795 -0.97 0.40 -29.68
C LYS A 795 -1.42 -0.84 -28.89
N TRP A 796 -1.69 -0.69 -27.60
CA TRP A 796 -1.93 -1.83 -26.70
C TRP A 796 -3.42 -2.15 -26.46
N TRP A 797 -4.33 -1.20 -26.68
CA TRP A 797 -5.78 -1.40 -26.54
C TRP A 797 -6.50 -1.63 -27.88
N TYR A 798 -6.20 -0.83 -28.91
CA TYR A 798 -6.98 -0.80 -30.15
C TYR A 798 -6.26 -1.45 -31.33
N ASP A 799 -4.99 -1.10 -31.58
CA ASP A 799 -4.22 -1.65 -32.71
C ASP A 799 -3.95 -3.16 -32.56
N LYS A 800 -3.78 -3.62 -31.31
CA LYS A 800 -3.68 -5.04 -30.91
C LYS A 800 -5.04 -5.64 -30.48
N GLY A 801 -6.14 -4.95 -30.76
CA GLY A 801 -7.51 -5.42 -30.51
C GLY A 801 -7.85 -6.62 -31.39
N GLU A 802 -8.52 -7.61 -30.82
CA GLU A 802 -8.98 -8.82 -31.55
C GLU A 802 -10.43 -8.71 -32.03
N CYS A 803 -11.17 -7.79 -31.42
CA CYS A 803 -12.47 -7.33 -31.84
C CYS A 803 -12.25 -6.11 -32.74
N GLY A 804 -12.60 -6.20 -34.02
CA GLY A 804 -12.56 -5.03 -34.90
C GLY A 804 -13.59 -3.98 -34.45
N SER A 805 -13.42 -2.73 -34.89
CA SER A 805 -14.32 -1.61 -34.58
C SER A 805 -15.78 -1.79 -35.05
N GLY A 806 -16.09 -2.88 -35.74
CA GLY A 806 -17.43 -3.48 -35.82
C GLY A 806 -17.33 -4.95 -35.39
N GLY A 807 -17.99 -5.31 -34.29
CA GLY A 807 -18.01 -6.69 -33.82
C GLY A 807 -18.81 -7.58 -34.77
N GLY A 808 -18.13 -8.38 -35.59
CA GLY A 808 -18.80 -9.31 -36.51
C GLY A 808 -19.38 -8.70 -37.78
N ASP A 809 -19.18 -7.40 -38.05
CA ASP A 809 -19.56 -6.76 -39.33
C ASP A 809 -18.54 -7.06 -40.45
N SER A 810 -18.08 -8.30 -40.52
CA SER A 810 -17.46 -8.87 -41.70
C SER A 810 -18.54 -9.05 -42.78
N LYS A 811 -18.91 -7.94 -43.44
CA LYS A 811 -19.45 -7.76 -44.81
C LYS A 811 -20.56 -8.69 -45.36
N ASP A 812 -21.02 -9.68 -44.62
CA ASP A 812 -22.15 -10.52 -44.96
C ASP A 812 -23.43 -9.83 -44.49
N LYS A 813 -23.84 -8.83 -45.28
CA LYS A 813 -25.26 -8.52 -45.48
C LYS A 813 -25.94 -9.72 -46.16
N SER A 814 -25.89 -10.89 -45.52
CA SER A 814 -26.79 -11.98 -45.80
C SER A 814 -28.19 -11.44 -45.51
N SER A 815 -29.03 -11.41 -46.55
CA SER A 815 -30.41 -10.98 -46.47
C SER A 815 -31.10 -11.81 -45.40
N GLN A 816 -31.36 -11.18 -44.25
CA GLN A 816 -31.78 -11.87 -43.03
C GLN A 816 -33.20 -12.42 -43.24
N ALA A 817 -33.28 -13.71 -43.58
CA ALA A 817 -34.53 -14.35 -43.91
C ALA A 817 -35.50 -14.28 -42.72
N LEU A 818 -36.78 -14.01 -43.00
CA LEU A 818 -37.81 -13.88 -41.98
C LEU A 818 -37.91 -15.20 -41.18
N SER A 819 -37.56 -15.18 -39.90
CA SER A 819 -37.58 -16.39 -39.08
C SER A 819 -39.00 -16.79 -38.69
N LEU A 820 -39.26 -18.10 -38.66
CA LEU A 820 -40.55 -18.65 -38.22
C LEU A 820 -40.96 -18.16 -36.82
N SER A 821 -39.99 -17.86 -35.94
CA SER A 821 -40.27 -17.29 -34.61
C SER A 821 -41.05 -15.98 -34.65
N ASN A 822 -40.84 -15.16 -35.69
CA ASN A 822 -41.45 -13.83 -35.82
C ASN A 822 -42.89 -13.90 -36.34
N VAL A 823 -43.29 -15.05 -36.91
CA VAL A 823 -44.62 -15.29 -37.50
C VAL A 823 -45.41 -16.36 -36.73
N ALA A 824 -44.78 -17.06 -35.79
CA ALA A 824 -45.38 -18.16 -35.02
C ALA A 824 -46.72 -17.79 -34.35
N GLY A 825 -46.85 -16.57 -33.81
CA GLY A 825 -48.10 -16.10 -33.19
C GLY A 825 -49.28 -16.02 -34.16
N VAL A 826 -49.03 -15.75 -35.45
CA VAL A 826 -50.07 -15.74 -36.49
C VAL A 826 -50.63 -17.16 -36.70
N PHE A 827 -49.76 -18.16 -36.72
CA PHE A 827 -50.19 -19.57 -36.79
C PHE A 827 -50.95 -20.02 -35.54
N TYR A 828 -50.56 -19.57 -34.34
CA TYR A 828 -51.30 -19.87 -33.11
C TYR A 828 -52.72 -19.26 -33.11
N ILE A 829 -52.86 -18.02 -33.60
CA ILE A 829 -54.17 -17.37 -33.75
C ILE A 829 -55.03 -18.11 -34.78
N LEU A 830 -54.46 -18.53 -35.91
CA LEU A 830 -55.17 -19.31 -36.94
C LEU A 830 -55.71 -20.64 -36.38
N VAL A 831 -54.86 -21.43 -35.71
CA VAL A 831 -55.26 -22.72 -35.12
C VAL A 831 -56.30 -22.53 -34.01
N GLY A 832 -56.12 -21.50 -33.16
CA GLY A 832 -57.10 -21.15 -32.13
C GLY A 832 -58.46 -20.75 -32.71
N GLY A 833 -58.46 -19.96 -33.78
CA GLY A 833 -59.68 -19.55 -34.50
C GLY A 833 -60.42 -20.73 -35.14
N LEU A 834 -59.71 -21.66 -35.78
CA LEU A 834 -60.28 -22.88 -36.34
C LEU A 834 -60.90 -23.78 -35.24
N GLY A 835 -60.20 -23.93 -34.11
CA GLY A 835 -60.71 -24.68 -32.96
C GLY A 835 -61.97 -24.05 -32.35
N LEU A 836 -62.00 -22.71 -32.23
CA LEU A 836 -63.16 -21.98 -31.75
C LEU A 836 -64.35 -22.09 -32.72
N ALA A 837 -64.12 -21.96 -34.03
CA ALA A 837 -65.17 -22.11 -35.04
C ALA A 837 -65.78 -23.53 -35.03
N MET A 838 -64.94 -24.57 -34.90
CA MET A 838 -65.40 -25.95 -34.76
C MET A 838 -66.23 -26.15 -33.47
N LEU A 839 -65.80 -25.55 -32.35
CA LEU A 839 -66.54 -25.61 -31.09
C LEU A 839 -67.91 -24.92 -31.20
N VAL A 840 -67.99 -23.74 -31.82
CA VAL A 840 -69.24 -23.02 -32.04
C VAL A 840 -70.19 -23.85 -32.91
N ALA A 841 -69.71 -24.40 -34.04
CA ALA A 841 -70.51 -25.25 -34.91
C ALA A 841 -71.05 -26.51 -34.18
N LEU A 842 -70.24 -27.15 -33.33
CA LEU A 842 -70.67 -28.26 -32.48
C LEU A 842 -71.75 -27.84 -31.47
N VAL A 843 -71.59 -26.67 -30.83
CA VAL A 843 -72.59 -26.14 -29.88
C VAL A 843 -73.89 -25.79 -30.58
N GLU A 844 -73.85 -25.14 -31.75
CA GLU A 844 -75.03 -24.84 -32.57
C GLU A 844 -75.74 -26.12 -33.02
N PHE A 845 -75.00 -27.12 -33.50
CA PHE A 845 -75.55 -28.42 -33.87
C PHE A 845 -76.21 -29.11 -32.68
N CYS A 846 -75.56 -29.12 -31.50
CA CYS A 846 -76.14 -29.66 -30.26
C CYS A 846 -77.36 -28.88 -29.76
N TYR A 847 -77.41 -27.55 -29.95
CA TYR A 847 -78.53 -26.72 -29.54
C TYR A 847 -79.74 -26.91 -30.47
N LYS A 848 -79.51 -26.86 -31.79
CA LYS A 848 -80.55 -27.05 -32.82
C LYS A 848 -81.13 -28.48 -32.77
N SER A 849 -80.29 -29.50 -32.70
CA SER A 849 -80.76 -30.89 -32.55
C SER A 849 -81.57 -31.11 -31.26
N ARG A 850 -81.21 -30.47 -30.14
CA ARG A 850 -82.03 -30.51 -28.90
C ARG A 850 -83.34 -29.73 -29.04
N ALA A 851 -83.39 -28.64 -29.81
CA ALA A 851 -84.61 -27.89 -30.06
C ALA A 851 -85.57 -28.67 -30.99
N GLU A 852 -85.06 -29.30 -32.04
CA GLU A 852 -85.83 -30.15 -32.96
C GLU A 852 -86.31 -31.43 -32.26
N ALA A 853 -85.46 -32.09 -31.45
CA ALA A 853 -85.87 -33.23 -30.63
C ALA A 853 -86.90 -32.87 -29.53
N LYS A 854 -87.00 -31.59 -29.14
CA LYS A 854 -88.10 -31.10 -28.29
C LYS A 854 -89.38 -30.86 -29.09
N ARG A 855 -89.30 -30.31 -30.31
CA ARG A 855 -90.47 -30.16 -31.21
C ARG A 855 -91.09 -31.52 -31.56
N MET A 856 -90.27 -32.51 -31.94
CA MET A 856 -90.73 -33.86 -32.29
C MET A 856 -91.33 -34.65 -31.11
N LYS A 857 -91.26 -34.16 -29.86
CA LYS A 857 -91.86 -34.79 -28.68
C LYS A 857 -93.26 -34.27 -28.32
N VAL A 858 -93.82 -33.32 -29.08
CA VAL A 858 -95.11 -32.68 -28.76
C VAL A 858 -96.29 -33.32 -29.53
N ASP A 859 -96.06 -33.96 -30.67
CA ASP A 859 -97.12 -34.60 -31.46
C ASP A 859 -97.32 -36.08 -31.09
N LEU A 860 -98.09 -36.35 -30.02
CA LEU A 860 -98.58 -37.70 -29.71
C LEU A 860 -99.84 -37.70 -28.82
N SER A 861 -101.01 -37.44 -29.43
CA SER A 861 -102.33 -37.83 -28.92
C SER A 861 -103.35 -37.92 -30.09
N PRO A 862 -104.34 -38.84 -30.08
CA PRO A 862 -104.96 -39.33 -31.32
C PRO A 862 -106.40 -38.84 -31.58
N PRO A 863 -106.91 -39.06 -32.81
CA PRO A 863 -108.35 -39.30 -33.00
C PRO A 863 -108.71 -40.56 -33.83
N HIS A 864 -109.64 -41.33 -33.27
CA HIS A 864 -110.75 -42.09 -33.89
C HIS A 864 -110.56 -42.97 -35.16
N CYS A 865 -110.97 -44.24 -35.03
CA CYS A 865 -111.38 -45.11 -36.15
C CYS A 865 -112.76 -44.71 -36.72
N PRO A 866 -113.10 -45.16 -37.94
CA PRO A 866 -113.97 -46.34 -38.04
C PRO A 866 -113.43 -47.45 -38.98
N SER A 867 -114.25 -48.48 -39.21
CA SER A 867 -113.83 -49.87 -39.50
C SER A 867 -114.12 -50.34 -40.96
N PRO A 868 -114.14 -51.64 -41.34
CA PRO A 868 -113.09 -52.17 -42.24
C PRO A 868 -113.58 -52.93 -43.51
N SER A 869 -112.69 -53.20 -44.47
CA SER A 869 -112.85 -54.32 -45.42
C SER A 869 -111.50 -54.78 -46.03
N PRO A 870 -111.30 -56.06 -46.41
CA PRO A 870 -109.99 -56.62 -46.70
C PRO A 870 -109.76 -57.03 -48.17
N SER A 871 -108.53 -56.86 -48.68
CA SER A 871 -108.00 -57.67 -49.81
C SER A 871 -106.48 -57.57 -50.00
N THR A 872 -105.81 -58.67 -49.66
CA THR A 872 -104.70 -59.32 -50.38
C THR A 872 -104.06 -58.60 -51.58
N GLN A 873 -102.74 -58.36 -51.58
CA GLN A 873 -101.78 -59.05 -52.49
C GLN A 873 -100.31 -58.62 -52.29
N ASN A 874 -99.41 -59.56 -52.62
CA ASN A 874 -97.95 -59.48 -52.54
C ASN A 874 -97.35 -58.46 -53.54
N LEU A 875 -96.16 -57.92 -53.25
CA LEU A 875 -95.03 -58.07 -54.19
C LEU A 875 -93.61 -57.91 -53.58
N ALA A 876 -92.84 -58.98 -53.80
CA ALA A 876 -91.38 -59.14 -53.95
C ALA A 876 -90.40 -57.94 -53.83
N THR A 877 -89.43 -58.13 -52.93
CA THR A 877 -87.96 -58.06 -53.12
C THR A 877 -87.33 -57.27 -54.29
N TYR A 878 -86.27 -56.53 -53.98
CA TYR A 878 -84.95 -56.82 -54.57
C TYR A 878 -83.79 -56.56 -53.58
N ARG A 879 -82.67 -57.29 -53.74
CA ARG A 879 -81.58 -57.39 -52.74
C ARG A 879 -80.24 -57.63 -53.43
N GLU A 880 -79.33 -56.66 -53.37
CA GLU A 880 -77.89 -56.76 -53.66
C GLU A 880 -77.18 -55.69 -52.80
N GLY A 881 -76.12 -55.92 -52.01
CA GLY A 881 -75.51 -57.20 -51.61
C GLY A 881 -74.09 -57.42 -52.14
N TYR A 882 -73.07 -56.80 -51.53
CA TYR A 882 -71.70 -57.32 -51.52
C TYR A 882 -70.96 -56.98 -50.22
N ASN A 883 -70.11 -57.91 -49.76
CA ASN A 883 -69.45 -57.89 -48.46
C ASN A 883 -67.94 -57.59 -48.56
N VAL A 884 -67.45 -56.82 -47.58
CA VAL A 884 -66.27 -57.07 -46.72
C VAL A 884 -65.10 -57.90 -47.29
N TYR A 885 -63.96 -57.21 -47.46
CA TYR A 885 -62.62 -57.53 -46.93
C TYR A 885 -61.92 -56.16 -46.70
N GLY A 886 -60.92 -55.95 -45.86
CA GLY A 886 -60.14 -56.79 -44.97
C GLY A 886 -59.04 -55.91 -44.34
N SER A 887 -58.60 -56.19 -43.12
CA SER A 887 -57.67 -55.33 -42.35
C SER A 887 -56.22 -55.38 -42.82
N GLU A 888 -55.50 -54.24 -42.77
CA GLU A 888 -54.10 -54.13 -42.28
C GLU A 888 -53.61 -52.66 -42.26
N GLY A 889 -52.49 -52.36 -41.56
CA GLY A 889 -51.66 -51.18 -41.92
C GLY A 889 -51.47 -50.00 -40.95
N VAL A 890 -51.03 -50.26 -39.71
CA VAL A 890 -49.95 -49.54 -38.98
C VAL A 890 -49.55 -48.08 -39.38
N LYS A 891 -49.64 -47.15 -38.41
CA LYS A 891 -48.89 -45.89 -38.18
C LYS A 891 -48.59 -44.93 -39.36
N ILE A 892 -49.04 -43.68 -39.20
CA ILE A 892 -48.17 -42.55 -38.79
C ILE A 892 -48.81 -41.86 -37.59
#